data_AF-A0A177EMA5-F1
#
_entry.id   AF-A0A177EMA5-F1
#
_cell.length_a   1.000
_cell.length_b   1.000
_cell.length_c   1.000
_cell.angle_alpha   90.00
_cell.angle_beta   90.00
_cell.angle_gamma   90.00
#
_symmetry.space_group_name_H-M   'P 1'
#
loop_
_entity.id
_entity.type
_entity.pdbx_description
1 polymer ?
#
loop_
_entity_poly.entity_id
_entity_poly.type
_entity_poly.pdbx_seq_one_letter_code
_entity_poly.pdbx_strand_id
1 'polypeptide(L)'
;MDPPVASINTERFTTYWEVIQGEANKLASGVKCSGMKIYSSIYHIVCGGDVSYAVRLHWCIGKFFFAFCVKLREKIQGEDWVKEYAAAFNIYENTVETIDLLSLHLNEAILENKECKNVKDLGYIIWERCILRQRYEGKLPSLSESLPKRRKYAEVCLRSLSKIITNSENRFEYYKNNYEAGLFSLIIEEFKHAVNIQGEIKLASYLLKCSNCIKDSIKTYTPLLLPISLPALEEALEKVIFSKHPHAVKEEMLRILMKKDKQEIKDLCLSARLLSKKVFPAFLECIKEFINNTWTTEKTCQAAIATYIELSDLLMPDKCAKTLCVLKKVLSTKISLAGIGKEMGDYLESLINEKNVDKIKQMNILLDSLPIKEEKEVFYNMYTAKLAERLYSLKFDPAIEKETIVNLNLPWLLKKKVNKIFDDMVQSTTENELFKQAYGAAHFRYLTSNSNEIFFYGIITTACVWPISEEAIQTTRFPAEIDSILTAFSGQYLAKHARRRLAWADALSVIEVEITTDKVYNVSMSLTHYSVLDIVEKNPGVLDHISKEAGLSTKATANLIEPFVQLSIIQCTNGIYGINSKFTSATENITIQAAESTLKRIGNRKSYYQAWISRKLKQMGECPLNALSDTLQKTHTSIFEWNVQEYSEALRSLNDRGLVEIADTTIKYLP
;
A
#
# COMPACT_ATOMS: atom_id res chain seq x y z
N MET A 1 62.17 5.82 5.07
CA MET A 1 62.66 4.69 5.89
C MET A 1 63.08 5.28 7.21
N ASP A 2 62.24 5.14 8.23
CA ASP A 2 62.58 5.62 9.57
C ASP A 2 63.74 4.78 10.15
N PRO A 3 64.68 5.39 10.89
CA PRO A 3 65.80 4.68 11.48
C PRO A 3 65.30 3.62 12.49
N PRO A 4 66.05 2.52 12.68
CA PRO A 4 65.66 1.47 13.63
C PRO A 4 65.50 2.06 15.04
N VAL A 5 64.28 1.98 15.58
CA VAL A 5 63.96 2.47 16.92
C VAL A 5 64.61 1.53 17.93
N ALA A 6 65.49 2.08 18.78
CA ALA A 6 66.14 1.30 19.83
C ALA A 6 65.10 0.80 20.86
N SER A 7 65.26 -0.42 21.37
CA SER A 7 64.35 -1.02 22.35
C SER A 7 64.16 -0.11 23.57
N ILE A 8 62.91 0.06 23.99
CA ILE A 8 62.59 0.92 25.13
C ILE A 8 62.85 0.22 26.47
N ASN A 9 63.33 0.97 27.46
CA ASN A 9 63.48 0.54 28.85
C ASN A 9 62.93 1.62 29.80
N THR A 10 62.88 1.33 31.11
CA THR A 10 62.28 2.22 32.11
C THR A 10 62.97 3.59 32.23
N GLU A 11 64.30 3.65 32.08
CA GLU A 11 65.06 4.90 32.12
C GLU A 11 64.74 5.79 30.91
N ARG A 12 64.80 5.22 29.70
CA ARG A 12 64.44 5.94 28.46
C ARG A 12 62.99 6.39 28.46
N PHE A 13 62.07 5.56 28.95
CA PHE A 13 60.67 5.95 29.13
C PHE A 13 60.54 7.20 30.00
N THR A 14 61.28 7.26 31.11
CA THR A 14 61.22 8.39 32.04
C THR A 14 61.74 9.67 31.39
N THR A 15 62.87 9.59 30.67
CA THR A 15 63.42 10.73 29.91
C THR A 15 62.43 11.24 28.85
N TYR A 16 61.82 10.35 28.06
CA TYR A 16 60.83 10.76 27.06
C TYR A 16 59.55 11.34 27.69
N TRP A 17 59.10 10.79 28.82
CA TRP A 17 57.96 11.33 29.56
C TRP A 17 58.23 12.73 30.11
N GLU A 18 59.42 13.01 30.66
CA GLU A 18 59.80 14.34 31.14
C GLU A 18 59.76 15.39 30.04
N VAL A 19 60.20 15.02 28.82
CA VAL A 19 60.10 15.88 27.63
C VAL A 19 58.64 16.14 27.26
N ILE A 20 57.81 15.10 27.20
CA ILE A 20 56.37 15.22 26.92
C ILE A 20 55.68 16.11 27.96
N GLN A 21 55.90 15.84 29.25
CA GLN A 21 55.29 16.55 30.36
C GLN A 21 55.73 18.02 30.39
N GLY A 22 57.02 18.30 30.13
CA GLY A 22 57.54 19.66 30.08
C GLY A 22 56.91 20.50 28.97
N GLU A 23 56.78 19.95 27.76
CA GLU A 23 56.15 20.64 26.64
C GLU A 23 54.62 20.73 26.79
N ALA A 24 53.98 19.70 27.35
CA ALA A 24 52.54 19.72 27.66
C ALA A 24 52.18 20.77 28.74
N ASN A 25 53.04 20.99 29.74
CA ASN A 25 52.86 22.05 30.73
C ASN A 25 52.98 23.45 30.12
N LYS A 26 53.87 23.64 29.12
CA LYS A 26 53.97 24.91 28.37
C LYS A 26 52.67 25.17 27.61
N LEU A 27 52.18 24.16 26.90
CA LEU A 27 50.91 24.20 26.18
C LEU A 27 49.74 24.57 27.11
N ALA A 28 49.60 23.87 28.24
CA ALA A 28 48.55 24.12 29.24
C ALA A 28 48.61 25.53 29.86
N SER A 29 49.80 26.15 29.86
CA SER A 29 50.02 27.50 30.38
C SER A 29 49.93 28.59 29.30
N GLY A 30 49.65 28.23 28.04
CA GLY A 30 49.60 29.16 26.91
C GLY A 30 50.97 29.63 26.40
N VAL A 31 52.06 28.97 26.81
CA VAL A 31 53.43 29.26 26.37
C VAL A 31 53.75 28.45 25.12
N LYS A 32 54.58 29.00 24.22
CA LYS A 32 55.03 28.28 23.00
C LYS A 32 55.69 26.95 23.37
N CYS A 33 55.17 25.85 22.82
CA CYS A 33 55.67 24.49 22.99
C CYS A 33 56.13 23.90 21.65
N SER A 34 56.94 22.84 21.69
CA SER A 34 57.37 22.10 20.50
C SER A 34 56.57 20.81 20.33
N GLY A 35 55.57 20.83 19.44
CA GLY A 35 54.78 19.64 19.10
C GLY A 35 55.64 18.50 18.55
N MET A 36 56.71 18.80 17.82
CA MET A 36 57.64 17.79 17.28
C MET A 36 58.35 17.00 18.37
N LYS A 37 58.70 17.64 19.50
CA LYS A 37 59.31 16.95 20.65
C LYS A 37 58.33 16.00 21.32
N ILE A 38 57.07 16.41 21.46
CA ILE A 38 56.00 15.56 22.02
C ILE A 38 55.76 14.37 21.09
N TYR A 39 55.54 14.61 19.80
CA TYR A 39 55.26 13.56 18.81
C TYR A 39 56.41 12.55 18.68
N SER A 40 57.66 13.02 18.53
CA SER A 40 58.82 12.11 18.42
C SER A 40 59.01 11.28 19.68
N SER A 41 58.82 11.86 20.87
CA SER A 41 58.91 11.13 22.13
C SER A 41 57.81 10.07 22.25
N ILE A 42 56.57 10.39 21.85
CA ILE A 42 55.46 9.43 21.82
C ILE A 42 55.76 8.30 20.82
N TYR A 43 56.21 8.63 19.61
CA TYR A 43 56.56 7.68 18.57
C TYR A 43 57.66 6.71 19.02
N HIS A 44 58.75 7.24 19.62
CA HIS A 44 59.83 6.40 20.15
C HIS A 44 59.38 5.48 21.28
N ILE A 45 58.43 5.92 22.13
CA ILE A 45 57.87 5.08 23.18
C ILE A 45 57.04 3.94 22.60
N VAL A 46 56.18 4.25 21.63
CA VAL A 46 55.22 3.29 21.07
C VAL A 46 55.91 2.29 20.13
N CYS A 47 56.78 2.75 19.25
CA CYS A 47 57.50 1.90 18.30
C CYS A 47 58.71 1.14 18.93
N GLY A 48 59.00 1.39 20.20
CA GLY A 48 60.11 0.79 20.96
C GLY A 48 59.90 -0.67 21.39
N GLY A 49 58.75 -1.28 21.08
CA GLY A 49 58.58 -2.74 21.01
C GLY A 49 57.69 -3.41 22.06
N ASP A 50 57.24 -2.70 23.12
CA ASP A 50 56.35 -3.29 24.15
C ASP A 50 55.13 -2.40 24.43
N VAL A 51 53.94 -2.98 24.22
CA VAL A 51 52.62 -2.37 24.43
C VAL A 51 52.43 -1.93 25.89
N SER A 52 53.11 -2.57 26.85
CA SER A 52 53.05 -2.21 28.27
C SER A 52 53.48 -0.76 28.53
N TYR A 53 54.47 -0.26 27.78
CA TYR A 53 54.93 1.13 27.88
C TYR A 53 53.97 2.12 27.22
N ALA A 54 53.25 1.70 26.16
CA ALA A 54 52.17 2.51 25.58
C ALA A 54 51.02 2.68 26.58
N VAL A 55 50.60 1.60 27.25
CA VAL A 55 49.59 1.65 28.34
C VAL A 55 50.09 2.53 29.49
N ARG A 56 51.36 2.40 29.90
CA ARG A 56 51.96 3.25 30.94
C ARG A 56 51.97 4.73 30.55
N LEU A 57 52.30 5.05 29.29
CA LEU A 57 52.27 6.42 28.77
C LEU A 57 50.85 6.99 28.80
N HIS A 58 49.85 6.21 28.41
CA HIS A 58 48.43 6.58 28.49
C HIS A 58 48.01 6.97 29.91
N TRP A 59 48.37 6.17 30.92
CA TRP A 59 48.12 6.51 32.32
C TRP A 59 48.85 7.78 32.78
N CYS A 60 50.08 8.01 32.34
CA CYS A 60 50.82 9.24 32.64
C CYS A 60 50.14 10.48 32.03
N ILE A 61 49.66 10.39 30.79
CA ILE A 61 48.87 11.45 30.15
C ILE A 61 47.58 11.71 30.94
N GLY A 62 46.89 10.65 31.40
CA GLY A 62 45.74 10.78 32.28
C GLY A 62 46.06 11.52 33.60
N LYS A 63 47.18 11.18 34.26
CA LYS A 63 47.63 11.89 35.47
C LYS A 63 47.92 13.36 35.20
N PHE A 64 48.52 13.68 34.05
CA PHE A 64 48.73 15.06 33.63
C PHE A 64 47.41 15.82 33.47
N PHE A 65 46.44 15.26 32.74
CA PHE A 65 45.13 15.87 32.59
C PHE A 65 44.42 16.08 33.93
N PHE A 66 44.52 15.11 34.85
CA PHE A 66 43.96 15.21 36.19
C PHE A 66 44.59 16.40 36.96
N ALA A 67 45.91 16.46 37.03
CA ALA A 67 46.62 17.56 37.70
C ALA A 67 46.30 18.93 37.07
N PHE A 68 46.10 18.97 35.75
CA PHE A 68 45.70 20.20 35.06
C PHE A 68 44.27 20.62 35.43
N CYS A 69 43.31 19.68 35.46
CA CYS A 69 41.95 19.96 35.91
C CYS A 69 41.90 20.47 37.36
N VAL A 70 42.73 19.93 38.26
CA VAL A 70 42.81 20.41 39.65
C VAL A 70 43.19 21.90 39.69
N LYS A 71 44.21 22.32 38.92
CA LYS A 71 44.60 23.74 38.82
C LYS A 71 43.52 24.63 38.21
N LEU A 72 42.78 24.12 37.21
CA LEU A 72 41.69 24.88 36.59
C LEU A 72 40.49 25.01 37.53
N ARG A 73 40.23 24.02 38.37
CA ARG A 73 39.12 24.02 39.34
C ARG A 73 39.22 25.15 40.36
N GLU A 74 40.42 25.43 40.85
CA GLU A 74 40.66 26.56 41.78
C GLU A 74 40.24 27.91 41.18
N LYS A 75 40.20 28.00 39.84
CA LYS A 75 39.77 29.20 39.11
C LYS A 75 38.26 29.25 38.81
N ILE A 76 37.51 28.17 39.06
CA ILE A 76 36.08 28.03 38.80
C ILE A 76 35.34 27.99 40.16
N GLN A 77 35.45 29.08 40.92
CA GLN A 77 34.84 29.20 42.26
C GLN A 77 34.15 30.56 42.48
N GLY A 78 34.19 31.47 41.49
CA GLY A 78 33.65 32.82 41.63
C GLY A 78 32.14 32.94 41.43
N GLU A 79 31.62 34.16 41.61
CA GLU A 79 30.19 34.47 41.47
C GLU A 79 29.63 34.22 40.05
N ASP A 80 30.45 34.36 39.01
CA ASP A 80 30.09 34.04 37.61
C ASP A 80 30.84 32.80 37.12
N TRP A 81 30.71 31.70 37.88
CA TRP A 81 31.40 30.43 37.60
C TRP A 81 31.17 29.89 36.18
N VAL A 82 30.05 30.22 35.51
CA VAL A 82 29.77 29.81 34.11
C VAL A 82 30.76 30.45 33.13
N LYS A 83 31.11 31.73 33.34
CA LYS A 83 32.13 32.43 32.57
C LYS A 83 33.50 31.79 32.77
N GLU A 84 33.85 31.55 34.04
CA GLU A 84 35.13 30.94 34.43
C GLU A 84 35.25 29.53 33.86
N TYR A 85 34.18 28.75 33.92
CA TYR A 85 34.07 27.42 33.32
C TYR A 85 34.31 27.48 31.81
N ALA A 86 33.63 28.38 31.09
CA ALA A 86 33.79 28.50 29.64
C ALA A 86 35.22 28.89 29.24
N ALA A 87 35.83 29.83 29.98
CA ALA A 87 37.22 30.23 29.76
C ALA A 87 38.20 29.07 30.04
N ALA A 88 38.03 28.37 31.15
CA ALA A 88 38.84 27.22 31.52
C ALA A 88 38.71 26.06 30.52
N PHE A 89 37.48 25.79 30.05
CA PHE A 89 37.24 24.73 29.07
C PHE A 89 37.92 25.01 27.73
N ASN A 90 37.91 26.26 27.23
CA ASN A 90 38.60 26.58 25.97
C ASN A 90 40.11 26.25 26.03
N ILE A 91 40.76 26.57 27.16
CA ILE A 91 42.18 26.27 27.37
C ILE A 91 42.39 24.76 27.46
N TYR A 92 41.53 24.09 28.22
CA TYR A 92 41.58 22.64 28.40
C TYR A 92 41.37 21.87 27.10
N GLU A 93 40.34 22.24 26.35
CA GLU A 93 39.97 21.68 25.05
C GLU A 93 41.12 21.79 24.06
N ASN A 94 41.73 22.97 23.93
CA ASN A 94 42.89 23.16 23.06
C ASN A 94 44.06 22.24 23.45
N THR A 95 44.29 22.08 24.75
CA THR A 95 45.35 21.20 25.28
C THR A 95 45.06 19.72 24.98
N VAL A 96 43.84 19.26 25.22
CA VAL A 96 43.42 17.86 24.96
C VAL A 96 43.48 17.55 23.47
N GLU A 97 42.89 18.38 22.60
CA GLU A 97 42.87 18.15 21.15
C GLU A 97 44.29 18.18 20.55
N THR A 98 45.16 19.07 21.04
CA THR A 98 46.56 19.13 20.58
C THR A 98 47.34 17.89 21.01
N ILE A 99 47.18 17.43 22.25
CA ILE A 99 47.86 16.21 22.74
C ILE A 99 47.33 14.98 22.01
N ASP A 100 46.02 14.88 21.78
CA ASP A 100 45.40 13.81 21.01
C ASP A 100 45.95 13.74 19.58
N LEU A 101 46.03 14.88 18.89
CA LEU A 101 46.59 14.97 17.54
C LEU A 101 48.05 14.49 17.48
N LEU A 102 48.82 14.74 18.53
CA LEU A 102 50.21 14.29 18.64
C LEU A 102 50.33 12.81 19.10
N SER A 103 49.22 12.17 19.47
CA SER A 103 49.15 10.83 20.06
C SER A 103 48.57 9.78 19.11
N LEU A 104 48.60 9.99 17.78
CA LEU A 104 48.05 9.06 16.78
C LEU A 104 48.55 7.62 16.98
N HIS A 105 49.87 7.43 17.01
CA HIS A 105 50.50 6.12 17.20
C HIS A 105 50.16 5.50 18.56
N LEU A 106 50.01 6.32 19.60
CA LEU A 106 49.61 5.85 20.92
C LEU A 106 48.17 5.34 20.92
N ASN A 107 47.24 6.07 20.29
CA ASN A 107 45.85 5.67 20.17
C ASN A 107 45.69 4.37 19.37
N GLU A 108 46.51 4.14 18.34
CA GLU A 108 46.56 2.88 17.60
C GLU A 108 47.09 1.73 18.45
N ALA A 109 48.17 1.95 19.20
CA ALA A 109 48.81 0.92 20.02
C ALA A 109 47.95 0.45 21.21
N ILE A 110 47.05 1.29 21.72
CA ILE A 110 46.17 0.95 22.86
C ILE A 110 44.78 0.48 22.44
N LEU A 111 44.48 0.40 21.13
CA LEU A 111 43.15 0.12 20.60
C LEU A 111 42.58 -1.22 21.11
N GLU A 112 43.42 -2.24 21.22
CA GLU A 112 43.03 -3.59 21.65
C GLU A 112 42.84 -3.70 23.18
N ASN A 113 43.30 -2.71 23.95
CA ASN A 113 43.18 -2.71 25.40
C ASN A 113 41.84 -2.12 25.86
N LYS A 114 40.95 -2.97 26.39
CA LYS A 114 39.61 -2.59 26.86
C LYS A 114 39.60 -1.58 28.02
N GLU A 115 40.70 -1.46 28.78
CA GLU A 115 40.82 -0.51 29.89
C GLU A 115 41.22 0.90 29.42
N CYS A 116 41.82 1.00 28.23
CA CYS A 116 42.26 2.27 27.66
C CYS A 116 41.17 2.88 26.78
N LYS A 117 40.97 4.19 26.94
CA LYS A 117 40.19 5.01 26.01
C LYS A 117 41.15 5.80 25.12
N ASN A 118 40.70 6.27 23.97
CA ASN A 118 41.48 7.23 23.19
C ASN A 118 41.86 8.43 24.08
N VAL A 119 43.06 8.99 23.90
CA VAL A 119 43.58 10.15 24.65
C VAL A 119 42.58 11.29 24.72
N LYS A 120 41.85 11.56 23.63
CA LYS A 120 40.75 12.54 23.59
C LYS A 120 39.64 12.24 24.60
N ASP A 121 39.10 11.03 24.56
CA ASP A 121 38.00 10.59 25.41
C ASP A 121 38.44 10.53 26.88
N LEU A 122 39.67 10.07 27.13
CA LEU A 122 40.29 10.11 28.46
C LEU A 122 40.31 11.54 29.02
N GLY A 123 40.74 12.51 28.22
CA GLY A 123 40.76 13.93 28.60
C GLY A 123 39.37 14.44 29.00
N TYR A 124 38.35 14.21 28.16
CA TYR A 124 37.00 14.68 28.47
C TYR A 124 36.32 13.94 29.63
N ILE A 125 36.61 12.65 29.84
CA ILE A 125 36.15 11.92 31.03
C ILE A 125 36.80 12.50 32.30
N ILE A 126 38.09 12.87 32.24
CA ILE A 126 38.77 13.51 33.38
C ILE A 126 38.17 14.88 33.66
N TRP A 127 37.87 15.68 32.63
CA TRP A 127 37.16 16.95 32.76
C TRP A 127 35.82 16.77 33.46
N GLU A 128 35.02 15.79 33.02
CA GLU A 128 33.76 15.44 33.64
C GLU A 128 33.93 15.15 35.13
N ARG A 129 34.81 14.20 35.49
CA ARG A 129 34.99 13.77 36.88
C ARG A 129 35.53 14.88 37.78
N CYS A 130 36.46 15.69 37.27
CA CYS A 130 37.20 16.66 38.06
C CYS A 130 36.48 18.01 38.18
N ILE A 131 35.72 18.42 37.17
CA ILE A 131 35.10 19.74 37.13
C ILE A 131 33.58 19.64 37.27
N LEU A 132 32.93 18.74 36.52
CA LEU A 132 31.47 18.65 36.52
C LEU A 132 30.95 17.83 37.71
N ARG A 133 31.52 16.65 38.00
CA ARG A 133 31.04 15.75 39.06
C ARG A 133 31.34 16.27 40.46
N GLN A 134 32.59 16.65 40.74
CA GLN A 134 32.99 17.21 42.04
C GLN A 134 32.40 18.60 42.32
N ARG A 135 31.81 19.26 41.33
CA ARG A 135 31.02 20.48 41.53
C ARG A 135 29.67 20.22 42.20
N TYR A 136 29.04 19.06 41.96
CA TYR A 136 27.80 18.68 42.65
C TYR A 136 28.02 18.48 44.16
N GLU A 137 29.26 18.19 44.57
CA GLU A 137 29.66 18.09 45.98
C GLU A 137 29.92 19.47 46.63
N GLY A 138 30.06 20.55 45.83
CA GLY A 138 30.59 21.86 46.24
C GLY A 138 29.59 23.03 46.36
N LYS A 139 28.27 22.80 46.45
CA LYS A 139 27.21 23.83 46.61
C LYS A 139 26.94 24.78 45.42
N LEU A 140 27.51 24.60 44.23
CA LEU A 140 27.19 25.42 43.05
C LEU A 140 25.91 24.92 42.34
N PRO A 141 25.00 25.82 41.87
CA PRO A 141 23.76 25.45 41.17
C PRO A 141 24.05 24.75 39.85
N SER A 142 23.14 23.92 39.33
CA SER A 142 23.36 23.11 38.12
C SER A 142 23.59 23.96 36.86
N LEU A 143 24.24 23.38 35.83
CA LEU A 143 24.47 24.11 34.56
C LEU A 143 23.13 24.40 33.86
N SER A 144 22.16 23.50 33.99
CA SER A 144 20.78 23.67 33.50
C SER A 144 20.07 24.88 34.11
N GLU A 145 20.32 25.20 35.38
CA GLU A 145 19.72 26.37 36.05
C GLU A 145 20.47 27.69 35.77
N SER A 146 21.79 27.61 35.64
CA SER A 146 22.64 28.80 35.56
C SER A 146 22.83 29.32 34.13
N LEU A 147 22.90 28.42 33.14
CA LEU A 147 23.16 28.78 31.75
C LEU A 147 22.06 29.65 31.10
N PRO A 148 20.75 29.46 31.39
CA PRO A 148 19.69 30.34 30.88
C PRO A 148 19.90 31.82 31.20
N LYS A 149 20.51 32.14 32.36
CA LYS A 149 20.85 33.50 32.79
C LYS A 149 22.13 34.05 32.13
N ARG A 150 22.93 33.20 31.48
CA ARG A 150 24.25 33.50 30.92
C ARG A 150 24.40 32.97 29.48
N ARG A 151 23.41 33.24 28.63
CA ARG A 151 23.29 32.68 27.26
C ARG A 151 24.53 32.85 26.37
N LYS A 152 25.31 33.92 26.57
CA LYS A 152 26.55 34.20 25.81
C LYS A 152 27.61 33.09 25.90
N TYR A 153 27.56 32.23 26.92
CA TYR A 153 28.52 31.12 27.08
C TYR A 153 27.94 29.75 26.70
N ALA A 154 26.72 29.71 26.16
CA ALA A 154 26.02 28.47 25.86
C ALA A 154 26.77 27.59 24.86
N GLU A 155 27.32 28.19 23.80
CA GLU A 155 28.07 27.46 22.77
C GLU A 155 29.22 26.64 23.36
N VAL A 156 30.07 27.28 24.19
CA VAL A 156 31.23 26.62 24.82
C VAL A 156 30.77 25.55 25.81
N CYS A 157 29.73 25.83 26.61
CA CYS A 157 29.20 24.87 27.57
C CYS A 157 28.60 23.63 26.88
N LEU A 158 27.80 23.82 25.83
CA LEU A 158 27.22 22.72 25.06
C LEU A 158 28.29 21.92 24.31
N ARG A 159 29.30 22.61 23.76
CA ARG A 159 30.48 21.95 23.17
C ARG A 159 31.19 21.07 24.19
N SER A 160 31.37 21.55 25.41
CA SER A 160 31.98 20.76 26.48
C SER A 160 31.19 19.49 26.82
N LEU A 161 29.86 19.59 26.91
CA LEU A 161 29.00 18.44 27.23
C LEU A 161 28.94 17.43 26.07
N SER A 162 28.93 17.89 24.83
CA SER A 162 28.88 17.01 23.64
C SER A 162 30.17 16.23 23.37
N LYS A 163 31.26 16.62 24.02
CA LYS A 163 32.58 15.97 23.94
C LYS A 163 32.81 14.89 24.99
N ILE A 164 31.95 14.81 26.01
CA ILE A 164 32.03 13.80 27.05
C ILE A 164 31.30 12.53 26.56
N ILE A 165 32.06 11.48 26.29
CA ILE A 165 31.55 10.19 25.82
C ILE A 165 31.70 9.16 26.94
N THR A 166 30.61 8.90 27.66
CA THR A 166 30.57 7.85 28.71
C THR A 166 30.21 6.47 28.15
N ASN A 167 29.44 6.45 27.05
CA ASN A 167 28.99 5.25 26.38
C ASN A 167 29.20 5.40 24.87
N SER A 168 29.90 4.44 24.26
CA SER A 168 30.20 4.44 22.83
C SER A 168 28.95 4.24 21.96
N GLU A 169 27.92 3.56 22.47
CA GLU A 169 26.66 3.33 21.74
C GLU A 169 25.75 4.56 21.76
N ASN A 170 25.83 5.39 22.81
CA ASN A 170 25.03 6.60 22.96
C ASN A 170 25.90 7.79 23.35
N ARG A 171 26.52 8.40 22.35
CA ARG A 171 27.46 9.53 22.49
C ARG A 171 26.93 10.69 23.36
N PHE A 172 25.62 10.94 23.37
CA PHE A 172 25.02 12.07 24.07
C PHE A 172 24.39 11.70 25.42
N GLU A 173 24.56 10.47 25.90
CA GLU A 173 23.95 10.00 27.14
C GLU A 173 24.24 10.93 28.33
N TYR A 174 25.51 11.33 28.50
CA TYR A 174 25.91 12.24 29.57
C TYR A 174 25.18 13.58 29.49
N TYR A 175 25.12 14.19 28.31
CA TYR A 175 24.42 15.45 28.06
C TYR A 175 22.93 15.35 28.42
N LYS A 176 22.27 14.29 27.97
CA LYS A 176 20.84 14.07 28.19
C LYS A 176 20.51 13.98 29.68
N ASN A 177 21.27 13.17 30.40
CA ASN A 177 21.01 12.88 31.81
C ASN A 177 21.34 14.07 32.73
N ASN A 178 22.42 14.79 32.46
CA ASN A 178 22.97 15.78 33.41
C ASN A 178 22.63 17.24 33.08
N TYR A 179 22.19 17.54 31.85
CA TYR A 179 21.86 18.89 31.43
C TYR A 179 20.47 19.00 30.80
N GLU A 180 20.19 18.18 29.77
CA GLU A 180 18.92 18.26 29.03
C GLU A 180 17.71 18.04 29.95
N ALA A 181 17.74 16.99 30.78
CA ALA A 181 16.65 16.67 31.71
C ALA A 181 16.34 17.82 32.69
N GLY A 182 17.39 18.43 33.26
CA GLY A 182 17.25 19.57 34.16
C GLY A 182 16.68 20.80 33.45
N LEU A 183 17.20 21.12 32.26
CA LEU A 183 16.69 22.24 31.47
C LEU A 183 15.25 22.01 31.01
N PHE A 184 14.89 20.79 30.60
CA PHE A 184 13.53 20.44 30.22
C PHE A 184 12.55 20.65 31.38
N SER A 185 12.93 20.29 32.61
CA SER A 185 12.08 20.55 33.78
C SER A 185 11.74 22.03 33.96
N LEU A 186 12.72 22.92 33.79
CA LEU A 186 12.53 24.37 33.86
C LEU A 186 11.59 24.87 32.75
N ILE A 187 11.85 24.48 31.50
CA ILE A 187 11.02 24.88 30.35
C ILE A 187 9.59 24.37 30.52
N ILE A 188 9.42 23.14 31.01
CA ILE A 188 8.10 22.53 31.27
C ILE A 188 7.34 23.31 32.34
N GLU A 189 7.97 23.74 33.43
CA GLU A 189 7.31 24.54 34.46
C GLU A 189 6.91 25.92 33.93
N GLU A 190 7.79 26.61 33.19
CA GLU A 190 7.45 27.87 32.51
C GLU A 190 6.27 27.71 31.55
N PHE A 191 6.28 26.63 30.76
CA PHE A 191 5.20 26.30 29.84
C PHE A 191 3.88 26.05 30.58
N LYS A 192 3.90 25.29 31.69
CA LYS A 192 2.71 25.04 32.53
C LYS A 192 2.10 26.34 33.06
N HIS A 193 2.93 27.31 33.43
CA HIS A 193 2.47 28.63 33.87
C HIS A 193 1.88 29.45 32.72
N ALA A 194 2.56 29.49 31.56
CA ALA A 194 2.09 30.26 30.39
C ALA A 194 0.76 29.74 29.83
N VAL A 195 0.57 28.42 29.85
CA VAL A 195 -0.59 27.72 29.30
C VAL A 195 -1.70 27.53 30.34
N ASN A 196 -1.50 27.97 31.59
CA ASN A 196 -2.53 27.84 32.63
C ASN A 196 -3.85 28.48 32.19
N ILE A 197 -4.94 27.73 32.40
CA ILE A 197 -6.29 28.11 31.95
C ILE A 197 -6.98 28.81 33.12
N GLN A 198 -7.42 30.05 32.91
CA GLN A 198 -8.37 30.73 33.78
C GLN A 198 -9.70 30.83 33.00
N GLY A 199 -10.68 29.98 33.33
CA GLY A 199 -12.03 29.98 32.73
C GLY A 199 -12.33 28.87 31.71
N GLU A 200 -13.54 28.87 31.14
CA GLU A 200 -13.97 27.94 30.08
C GLU A 200 -13.44 28.40 28.71
N ILE A 201 -12.33 27.83 28.27
CA ILE A 201 -11.75 28.09 26.95
C ILE A 201 -12.09 26.92 26.01
N LYS A 202 -12.59 27.22 24.81
CA LYS A 202 -12.80 26.20 23.76
C LYS A 202 -11.50 25.43 23.48
N LEU A 203 -11.59 24.11 23.28
CA LEU A 203 -10.41 23.27 23.09
C LEU A 203 -9.53 23.73 21.92
N ALA A 204 -10.13 24.13 20.79
CA ALA A 204 -9.37 24.57 19.61
C ALA A 204 -8.51 25.82 19.88
N SER A 205 -9.03 26.79 20.65
CA SER A 205 -8.27 27.99 21.00
C SER A 205 -7.19 27.70 22.06
N TYR A 206 -7.47 26.78 22.98
CA TYR A 206 -6.46 26.28 23.92
C TYR A 206 -5.28 25.59 23.20
N LEU A 207 -5.55 24.70 22.25
CA LEU A 207 -4.50 24.03 21.45
C LEU A 207 -3.69 25.02 20.61
N LEU A 208 -4.34 26.05 20.05
CA LEU A 208 -3.65 27.12 19.33
C LEU A 208 -2.71 27.92 20.24
N LYS A 209 -3.17 28.27 21.46
CA LYS A 209 -2.33 28.91 22.49
C LYS A 209 -1.13 28.04 22.82
N CYS A 210 -1.34 26.73 23.04
CA CYS A 210 -0.26 25.77 23.30
C CYS A 210 0.77 25.75 22.17
N SER A 211 0.32 25.68 20.91
CA SER A 211 1.20 25.70 19.74
C SER A 211 2.07 26.96 19.70
N ASN A 212 1.48 28.13 19.93
CA ASN A 212 2.23 29.39 19.94
C ASN A 212 3.27 29.42 21.08
N CYS A 213 2.87 29.03 22.30
CA CYS A 213 3.79 28.94 23.43
C CYS A 213 4.93 27.94 23.19
N ILE A 214 4.68 26.80 22.52
CA ILE A 214 5.73 25.85 22.14
C ILE A 214 6.70 26.49 21.15
N LYS A 215 6.21 27.16 20.10
CA LYS A 215 7.07 27.86 19.12
C LYS A 215 7.95 28.92 19.80
N ASP A 216 7.38 29.70 20.71
CA ASP A 216 8.11 30.73 21.46
C ASP A 216 9.15 30.10 22.40
N SER A 217 8.81 29.00 23.06
CA SER A 217 9.74 28.25 23.93
C SER A 217 10.91 27.69 23.11
N ILE A 218 10.63 27.06 21.97
CA ILE A 218 11.67 26.53 21.07
C ILE A 218 12.58 27.66 20.62
N LYS A 219 12.04 28.77 20.12
CA LYS A 219 12.83 29.93 19.68
C LYS A 219 13.72 30.46 20.81
N THR A 220 13.20 30.52 22.03
CA THR A 220 13.91 31.04 23.20
C THR A 220 15.04 30.13 23.67
N TYR A 221 14.83 28.81 23.64
CA TYR A 221 15.74 27.81 24.22
C TYR A 221 16.61 27.08 23.21
N THR A 222 16.37 27.24 21.90
CA THR A 222 17.22 26.66 20.84
C THR A 222 18.72 26.96 21.02
N PRO A 223 19.15 28.20 21.36
CA PRO A 223 20.57 28.49 21.59
C PRO A 223 21.18 27.79 22.81
N LEU A 224 20.34 27.20 23.68
CA LEU A 224 20.73 26.53 24.92
C LEU A 224 20.66 25.00 24.80
N LEU A 225 20.33 24.47 23.63
CA LEU A 225 20.14 23.04 23.40
C LEU A 225 21.00 22.54 22.24
N LEU A 226 21.38 21.27 22.29
CA LEU A 226 21.92 20.60 21.10
C LEU A 226 20.78 20.33 20.11
N PRO A 227 21.02 20.37 18.78
CA PRO A 227 19.97 20.16 17.77
C PRO A 227 19.19 18.85 17.92
N ILE A 228 19.83 17.79 18.45
CA ILE A 228 19.21 16.49 18.72
C ILE A 228 18.07 16.56 19.77
N SER A 229 18.08 17.59 20.61
CA SER A 229 17.16 17.79 21.73
C SER A 229 15.85 18.45 21.30
N LEU A 230 15.82 19.13 20.14
CA LEU A 230 14.65 19.91 19.71
C LEU A 230 13.40 19.04 19.52
N PRO A 231 13.45 17.89 18.81
CA PRO A 231 12.28 17.02 18.68
C PRO A 231 11.84 16.42 20.03
N ALA A 232 12.79 16.15 20.93
CA ALA A 232 12.50 15.62 22.26
C ALA A 232 11.83 16.68 23.17
N LEU A 233 12.24 17.95 23.05
CA LEU A 233 11.60 19.06 23.74
C LEU A 233 10.16 19.28 23.25
N GLU A 234 9.96 19.31 21.93
CA GLU A 234 8.61 19.39 21.34
C GLU A 234 7.70 18.28 21.88
N GLU A 235 8.20 17.04 21.88
CA GLU A 235 7.47 15.91 22.43
C GLU A 235 7.18 16.06 23.92
N ALA A 236 8.15 16.52 24.72
CA ALA A 236 7.99 16.72 26.15
C ALA A 236 6.94 17.80 26.46
N LEU A 237 6.95 18.92 25.73
CA LEU A 237 5.97 19.99 25.90
C LEU A 237 4.56 19.56 25.46
N GLU A 238 4.44 18.83 24.35
CA GLU A 238 3.14 18.27 23.95
C GLU A 238 2.61 17.23 24.95
N LYS A 239 3.47 16.44 25.62
CA LYS A 239 3.04 15.54 26.71
C LYS A 239 2.43 16.30 27.89
N VAL A 240 2.89 17.52 28.16
CA VAL A 240 2.35 18.34 29.26
C VAL A 240 0.87 18.69 29.02
N ILE A 241 0.47 18.86 27.76
CA ILE A 241 -0.95 19.11 27.38
C ILE A 241 -1.85 17.97 27.89
N PHE A 242 -1.35 16.74 27.88
CA PHE A 242 -2.06 15.58 28.43
C PHE A 242 -1.88 15.42 29.95
N SER A 243 -0.86 16.02 30.58
CA SER A 243 -0.48 15.74 31.96
C SER A 243 -1.43 16.29 33.03
N LYS A 244 -2.16 17.39 32.76
CA LYS A 244 -3.16 17.92 33.71
C LYS A 244 -4.50 17.17 33.65
N HIS A 245 -4.91 16.66 32.49
CA HIS A 245 -6.14 15.87 32.31
C HIS A 245 -6.02 14.87 31.12
N PRO A 246 -5.38 13.69 31.30
CA PRO A 246 -5.01 12.81 30.18
C PRO A 246 -6.21 12.23 29.42
N HIS A 247 -7.35 12.09 30.09
CA HIS A 247 -8.60 11.61 29.48
C HIS A 247 -9.48 12.77 28.97
N ALA A 248 -9.48 13.93 29.63
CA ALA A 248 -10.41 15.01 29.31
C ALA A 248 -10.15 15.64 27.92
N VAL A 249 -8.90 15.74 27.47
CA VAL A 249 -8.60 16.30 26.14
C VAL A 249 -9.12 15.39 25.03
N LYS A 250 -8.95 14.07 25.17
CA LYS A 250 -9.47 13.09 24.20
C LYS A 250 -10.99 13.00 24.24
N GLU A 251 -11.57 12.99 25.44
CA GLU A 251 -13.02 13.02 25.63
C GLU A 251 -13.65 14.29 25.03
N GLU A 252 -13.01 15.44 25.21
CA GLU A 252 -13.48 16.69 24.62
C GLU A 252 -13.32 16.70 23.09
N MET A 253 -12.22 16.16 22.55
CA MET A 253 -12.08 15.96 21.09
C MET A 253 -13.23 15.11 20.55
N LEU A 254 -13.53 13.98 21.19
CA LEU A 254 -14.65 13.12 20.80
C LEU A 254 -16.00 13.85 20.96
N ARG A 255 -16.21 14.59 22.04
CA ARG A 255 -17.42 15.38 22.27
C ARG A 255 -17.65 16.40 21.16
N ILE A 256 -16.61 17.12 20.74
CA ILE A 256 -16.69 18.08 19.62
C ILE A 256 -17.03 17.35 18.30
N LEU A 257 -16.37 16.22 18.02
CA LEU A 257 -16.66 15.42 16.83
C LEU A 257 -18.11 14.92 16.81
N MET A 258 -18.63 14.46 17.96
CA MET A 258 -20.00 13.96 18.11
C MET A 258 -21.07 15.05 17.95
N LYS A 259 -20.75 16.33 18.21
CA LYS A 259 -21.68 17.45 17.93
C LYS A 259 -21.92 17.69 16.43
N LYS A 260 -21.03 17.19 15.56
CA LYS A 260 -21.06 17.38 14.09
C LYS A 260 -21.14 18.86 13.64
N ASP A 261 -20.68 19.81 14.46
CA ASP A 261 -20.55 21.21 14.06
C ASP A 261 -19.33 21.36 13.13
N LYS A 262 -19.59 21.69 11.85
CA LYS A 262 -18.56 21.82 10.81
C LYS A 262 -17.49 22.86 11.17
N GLN A 263 -17.87 23.96 11.82
CA GLN A 263 -16.93 25.03 12.13
C GLN A 263 -16.06 24.64 13.33
N GLU A 264 -16.63 24.07 14.39
CA GLU A 264 -15.84 23.63 15.55
C GLU A 264 -14.90 22.48 15.21
N ILE A 265 -15.33 21.53 14.36
CA ILE A 265 -14.48 20.44 13.88
C ILE A 265 -13.35 20.98 13.01
N LYS A 266 -13.63 21.94 12.12
CA LYS A 266 -12.60 22.60 11.31
C LYS A 266 -11.54 23.28 12.18
N ASP A 267 -11.97 24.04 13.17
CA ASP A 267 -11.06 24.73 14.09
C ASP A 267 -10.22 23.74 14.91
N LEU A 268 -10.84 22.64 15.38
CA LEU A 268 -10.14 21.57 16.08
C LEU A 268 -9.10 20.88 15.17
N CYS A 269 -9.46 20.56 13.93
CA CYS A 269 -8.57 19.97 12.94
C CYS A 269 -7.35 20.86 12.67
N LEU A 270 -7.57 22.18 12.50
CA LEU A 270 -6.50 23.15 12.26
C LEU A 270 -5.56 23.25 13.46
N SER A 271 -6.10 23.39 14.67
CA SER A 271 -5.29 23.54 15.88
C SER A 271 -4.54 22.26 16.27
N ALA A 272 -5.18 21.09 16.18
CA ALA A 272 -4.54 19.82 16.51
C ALA A 272 -3.37 19.51 15.58
N ARG A 273 -3.45 19.88 14.29
CA ARG A 273 -2.39 19.69 13.29
C ARG A 273 -1.11 20.45 13.60
N LEU A 274 -1.19 21.58 14.29
CA LEU A 274 -0.01 22.36 14.68
C LEU A 274 0.86 21.62 15.71
N LEU A 275 0.30 20.63 16.40
CA LEU A 275 0.91 19.87 17.49
C LEU A 275 1.15 18.42 17.03
N SER A 276 2.22 18.24 16.27
CA SER A 276 2.44 17.04 15.45
C SER A 276 2.96 15.80 16.19
N LYS A 277 3.53 15.95 17.40
CA LYS A 277 4.30 14.86 18.06
C LYS A 277 3.43 13.89 18.85
N LYS A 278 2.45 14.39 19.59
CA LYS A 278 1.56 13.62 20.48
C LYS A 278 0.10 13.99 20.32
N VAL A 279 -0.22 15.28 20.17
CA VAL A 279 -1.61 15.72 20.09
C VAL A 279 -2.27 15.28 18.78
N PHE A 280 -1.63 15.53 17.64
CA PHE A 280 -2.18 15.12 16.34
C PHE A 280 -2.33 13.59 16.21
N PRO A 281 -1.34 12.75 16.60
CA PRO A 281 -1.55 11.30 16.66
C PRO A 281 -2.72 10.87 17.54
N ALA A 282 -2.90 11.47 18.72
CA ALA A 282 -4.04 11.19 19.58
C ALA A 282 -5.38 11.59 18.93
N PHE A 283 -5.41 12.74 18.26
CA PHE A 283 -6.57 13.20 17.51
C PHE A 283 -6.93 12.26 16.36
N LEU A 284 -5.95 11.69 15.65
CA LEU A 284 -6.19 10.69 14.60
C LEU A 284 -6.86 9.42 15.15
N GLU A 285 -6.51 8.98 16.36
CA GLU A 285 -7.20 7.86 17.01
C GLU A 285 -8.63 8.24 17.40
N CYS A 286 -8.87 9.45 17.92
CA CYS A 286 -10.24 9.93 18.18
C CYS A 286 -11.08 10.03 16.90
N ILE A 287 -10.49 10.49 15.78
CA ILE A 287 -11.15 10.49 14.47
C ILE A 287 -11.52 9.06 14.07
N LYS A 288 -10.59 8.11 14.20
CA LYS A 288 -10.84 6.71 13.86
C LYS A 288 -11.99 6.12 14.69
N GLU A 289 -12.05 6.42 15.99
CA GLU A 289 -13.12 6.01 16.88
C GLU A 289 -14.46 6.64 16.47
N PHE A 290 -14.48 7.95 16.24
CA PHE A 290 -15.65 8.68 15.75
C PHE A 290 -16.20 8.12 14.42
N ILE A 291 -15.32 7.88 13.44
CA ILE A 291 -15.70 7.30 12.15
C ILE A 291 -16.30 5.92 12.36
N ASN A 292 -15.69 5.07 13.20
CA ASN A 292 -16.21 3.72 13.47
C ASN A 292 -17.61 3.74 14.12
N ASN A 293 -17.85 4.68 15.02
CA ASN A 293 -19.13 4.84 15.72
C ASN A 293 -20.21 5.47 14.84
N THR A 294 -19.82 6.33 13.90
CA THR A 294 -20.74 7.03 12.97
C THR A 294 -20.99 6.21 11.69
N TRP A 295 -20.19 5.17 11.44
CA TRP A 295 -20.30 4.38 10.22
C TRP A 295 -21.67 3.71 10.10
N THR A 296 -22.25 3.75 8.90
CA THR A 296 -23.55 3.10 8.62
C THR A 296 -23.57 1.63 9.01
N THR A 297 -24.71 1.15 9.53
CA THR A 297 -24.96 -0.28 9.77
C THR A 297 -25.36 -1.02 8.50
N GLU A 298 -25.78 -0.29 7.47
CA GLU A 298 -26.18 -0.86 6.18
C GLU A 298 -24.94 -1.32 5.41
N LYS A 299 -24.92 -2.61 5.03
CA LYS A 299 -23.81 -3.24 4.33
C LYS A 299 -23.99 -3.17 2.81
N THR A 300 -24.23 -1.95 2.29
CA THR A 300 -24.36 -1.71 0.85
C THR A 300 -23.27 -0.77 0.36
N CYS A 301 -22.83 -0.96 -0.89
CA CYS A 301 -21.87 -0.09 -1.56
C CYS A 301 -22.33 1.38 -1.59
N GLN A 302 -23.62 1.61 -1.84
CA GLN A 302 -24.22 2.93 -1.84
C GLN A 302 -24.12 3.62 -0.47
N ALA A 303 -24.51 2.94 0.61
CA ALA A 303 -24.45 3.50 1.95
C ALA A 303 -23.01 3.79 2.38
N ALA A 304 -22.06 2.90 2.02
CA ALA A 304 -20.64 3.08 2.29
C ALA A 304 -20.05 4.33 1.59
N ILE A 305 -20.36 4.53 0.30
CA ILE A 305 -19.93 5.73 -0.44
C ILE A 305 -20.56 7.00 0.17
N ALA A 306 -21.86 6.98 0.45
CA ALA A 306 -22.56 8.14 1.00
C ALA A 306 -21.98 8.56 2.36
N THR A 307 -21.76 7.59 3.26
CA THR A 307 -21.14 7.83 4.57
C THR A 307 -19.70 8.33 4.42
N TYR A 308 -18.93 7.78 3.48
CA TYR A 308 -17.56 8.26 3.21
C TYR A 308 -17.55 9.73 2.76
N ILE A 309 -18.44 10.12 1.85
CA ILE A 309 -18.53 11.51 1.36
C ILE A 309 -18.94 12.45 2.49
N GLU A 310 -19.96 12.12 3.27
CA GLU A 310 -20.40 12.92 4.42
C GLU A 310 -19.26 13.14 5.43
N LEU A 311 -18.56 12.06 5.81
CA LEU A 311 -17.46 12.14 6.77
C LEU A 311 -16.23 12.84 6.20
N SER A 312 -15.94 12.68 4.90
CA SER A 312 -14.86 13.38 4.22
C SER A 312 -15.13 14.89 4.24
N ASP A 313 -16.35 15.32 3.92
CA ASP A 313 -16.75 16.73 3.92
C ASP A 313 -16.73 17.33 5.33
N LEU A 314 -17.12 16.54 6.35
CA LEU A 314 -17.11 16.98 7.75
C LEU A 314 -15.69 17.13 8.30
N LEU A 315 -14.81 16.15 8.06
CA LEU A 315 -13.50 16.07 8.72
C LEU A 315 -12.38 16.77 7.96
N MET A 316 -12.54 17.07 6.66
CA MET A 316 -11.42 17.44 5.79
C MET A 316 -11.64 18.65 4.88
N PRO A 317 -11.91 19.84 5.45
CA PRO A 317 -12.02 21.08 4.69
C PRO A 317 -10.73 21.44 3.92
N ASP A 318 -9.54 21.02 4.39
CA ASP A 318 -8.24 21.35 3.78
C ASP A 318 -7.47 20.13 3.22
N LYS A 319 -8.13 18.97 3.01
CA LYS A 319 -7.54 17.75 2.40
C LYS A 319 -6.27 17.22 3.09
N CYS A 320 -6.24 17.10 4.42
CA CYS A 320 -5.09 16.54 5.13
C CYS A 320 -4.86 15.05 4.79
N ALA A 321 -3.68 14.70 4.26
CA ALA A 321 -3.35 13.34 3.82
C ALA A 321 -3.40 12.29 4.95
N LYS A 322 -3.00 12.65 6.18
CA LYS A 322 -3.02 11.73 7.34
C LYS A 322 -4.46 11.44 7.79
N THR A 323 -5.34 12.44 7.82
CA THR A 323 -6.77 12.26 8.11
C THR A 323 -7.45 11.44 7.01
N LEU A 324 -7.15 11.74 5.74
CA LEU A 324 -7.61 10.96 4.57
C LEU A 324 -7.23 9.49 4.70
N CYS A 325 -6.01 9.21 5.14
CA CYS A 325 -5.51 7.85 5.33
C CYS A 325 -6.31 7.09 6.41
N VAL A 326 -6.67 7.75 7.52
CA VAL A 326 -7.53 7.15 8.54
C VAL A 326 -8.90 6.79 7.97
N LEU A 327 -9.56 7.72 7.28
CA LEU A 327 -10.87 7.48 6.68
C LEU A 327 -10.83 6.34 5.65
N LYS A 328 -9.85 6.35 4.74
CA LYS A 328 -9.65 5.27 3.75
C LYS A 328 -9.38 3.93 4.42
N LYS A 329 -8.60 3.89 5.50
CA LYS A 329 -8.31 2.65 6.23
C LYS A 329 -9.55 2.08 6.92
N VAL A 330 -10.41 2.94 7.49
CA VAL A 330 -11.70 2.51 8.05
C VAL A 330 -12.61 1.99 6.94
N LEU A 331 -12.78 2.74 5.84
CA LEU A 331 -13.56 2.28 4.68
C LEU A 331 -13.07 0.92 4.18
N SER A 332 -11.76 0.78 3.97
CA SER A 332 -11.09 -0.47 3.55
C SER A 332 -11.45 -1.63 4.48
N THR A 333 -11.45 -1.41 5.79
CA THR A 333 -11.83 -2.43 6.78
C THR A 333 -13.32 -2.79 6.68
N LYS A 334 -14.19 -1.81 6.47
CA LYS A 334 -15.65 -1.99 6.40
C LYS A 334 -16.10 -2.71 5.12
N ILE A 335 -15.37 -2.54 4.00
CA ILE A 335 -15.67 -3.17 2.71
C ILE A 335 -14.88 -4.47 2.46
N SER A 336 -14.02 -4.89 3.39
CA SER A 336 -13.25 -6.15 3.28
C SER A 336 -14.11 -7.37 3.61
N LEU A 337 -15.20 -7.56 2.87
CA LEU A 337 -16.13 -8.68 3.00
C LEU A 337 -16.06 -9.55 1.75
N ALA A 338 -16.22 -10.86 1.91
CA ALA A 338 -16.29 -11.78 0.77
C ALA A 338 -17.53 -11.47 -0.08
N GLY A 339 -17.36 -11.42 -1.41
CA GLY A 339 -18.44 -11.13 -2.35
C GLY A 339 -18.69 -9.64 -2.61
N ILE A 340 -17.92 -8.73 -2.01
CA ILE A 340 -18.03 -7.29 -2.25
C ILE A 340 -17.77 -6.94 -3.73
N GLY A 341 -16.88 -7.66 -4.42
CA GLY A 341 -16.61 -7.45 -5.83
C GLY A 341 -17.84 -7.71 -6.70
N LYS A 342 -18.67 -8.68 -6.30
CA LYS A 342 -19.95 -8.97 -6.96
C LYS A 342 -20.96 -7.86 -6.73
N GLU A 343 -21.14 -7.48 -5.48
CA GLU A 343 -22.05 -6.39 -5.09
C GLU A 343 -21.67 -5.06 -5.77
N MET A 344 -20.36 -4.74 -5.85
CA MET A 344 -19.87 -3.58 -6.57
C MET A 344 -20.18 -3.64 -8.07
N GLY A 345 -20.13 -4.84 -8.67
CA GLY A 345 -20.49 -5.06 -10.07
C GLY A 345 -21.99 -4.85 -10.32
N ASP A 346 -22.83 -5.44 -9.47
CA ASP A 346 -24.29 -5.29 -9.54
C ASP A 346 -24.73 -3.84 -9.28
N TYR A 347 -24.06 -3.14 -8.36
CA TYR A 347 -24.31 -1.73 -8.11
C TYR A 347 -23.86 -0.83 -9.27
N LEU A 348 -22.70 -1.12 -9.88
CA LEU A 348 -22.30 -0.40 -11.10
C LEU A 348 -23.34 -0.60 -12.22
N GLU A 349 -23.87 -1.81 -12.35
CA GLU A 349 -24.90 -2.12 -13.33
C GLU A 349 -26.17 -1.28 -13.14
N SER A 350 -26.63 -1.14 -11.90
CA SER A 350 -27.80 -0.30 -11.60
C SER A 350 -27.54 1.16 -11.95
N LEU A 351 -26.34 1.68 -11.67
CA LEU A 351 -25.96 3.07 -12.00
C LEU A 351 -25.89 3.33 -13.50
N ILE A 352 -25.42 2.37 -14.30
CA ILE A 352 -25.40 2.45 -15.76
C ILE A 352 -26.83 2.49 -16.30
N ASN A 353 -27.71 1.62 -15.79
CA ASN A 353 -29.12 1.58 -16.19
C ASN A 353 -29.88 2.86 -15.79
N GLU A 354 -29.55 3.46 -14.64
CA GLU A 354 -30.06 4.78 -14.21
C GLU A 354 -29.43 5.97 -14.97
N LYS A 355 -28.39 5.74 -15.79
CA LYS A 355 -27.62 6.78 -16.50
C LYS A 355 -26.97 7.82 -15.59
N ASN A 356 -26.54 7.44 -14.38
CA ASN A 356 -26.01 8.36 -13.37
C ASN A 356 -24.47 8.45 -13.38
N VAL A 357 -23.92 9.31 -14.26
CA VAL A 357 -22.46 9.45 -14.47
C VAL A 357 -21.71 9.92 -13.22
N ASP A 358 -22.29 10.80 -12.41
CA ASP A 358 -21.62 11.34 -11.22
C ASP A 358 -21.44 10.27 -10.14
N LYS A 359 -22.43 9.40 -9.94
CA LYS A 359 -22.29 8.24 -9.04
C LYS A 359 -21.30 7.21 -9.57
N ILE A 360 -21.21 7.03 -10.90
CA ILE A 360 -20.18 6.15 -11.51
C ILE A 360 -18.77 6.63 -11.15
N LYS A 361 -18.51 7.95 -11.17
CA LYS A 361 -17.20 8.50 -10.72
C LYS A 361 -16.91 8.19 -9.25
N GLN A 362 -17.94 8.20 -8.39
CA GLN A 362 -17.80 7.92 -6.96
C GLN A 362 -17.42 6.46 -6.66
N MET A 363 -17.66 5.53 -7.59
CA MET A 363 -17.22 4.12 -7.45
C MET A 363 -15.70 3.98 -7.27
N ASN A 364 -14.92 4.94 -7.78
CA ASN A 364 -13.48 4.96 -7.57
C ASN A 364 -13.08 5.01 -6.09
N ILE A 365 -13.93 5.59 -5.23
CA ILE A 365 -13.70 5.61 -3.77
C ILE A 365 -13.60 4.17 -3.23
N LEU A 366 -14.50 3.29 -3.67
CA LEU A 366 -14.49 1.88 -3.28
C LEU A 366 -13.33 1.13 -3.95
N LEU A 367 -13.14 1.32 -5.26
CA LEU A 367 -12.07 0.64 -6.01
C LEU A 367 -10.67 0.96 -5.47
N ASP A 368 -10.43 2.22 -5.11
CA ASP A 368 -9.14 2.67 -4.56
C ASP A 368 -8.94 2.16 -3.13
N SER A 369 -10.02 1.97 -2.36
CA SER A 369 -9.97 1.60 -0.94
C SER A 369 -10.04 0.09 -0.70
N LEU A 370 -10.47 -0.70 -1.69
CA LEU A 370 -10.57 -2.15 -1.59
C LEU A 370 -9.16 -2.77 -1.51
N PRO A 371 -8.81 -3.50 -0.43
CA PRO A 371 -7.47 -4.06 -0.26
C PRO A 371 -7.34 -5.44 -0.91
N ILE A 372 -8.45 -6.17 -1.02
CA ILE A 372 -8.50 -7.53 -1.55
C ILE A 372 -8.42 -7.45 -3.07
N LYS A 373 -7.31 -7.92 -3.63
CA LYS A 373 -7.05 -7.82 -5.07
C LYS A 373 -8.04 -8.67 -5.87
N GLU A 374 -8.50 -9.78 -5.32
CA GLU A 374 -9.33 -10.75 -6.00
C GLU A 374 -10.76 -10.29 -6.13
N GLU A 375 -11.28 -9.59 -5.12
CA GLU A 375 -12.57 -8.92 -5.21
C GLU A 375 -12.56 -7.82 -6.30
N LYS A 376 -11.41 -7.15 -6.53
CA LYS A 376 -11.26 -6.25 -7.69
C LYS A 376 -11.35 -7.01 -9.02
N GLU A 377 -10.69 -8.16 -9.13
CA GLU A 377 -10.76 -8.98 -10.34
C GLU A 377 -12.17 -9.53 -10.57
N VAL A 378 -12.89 -9.93 -9.52
CA VAL A 378 -14.31 -10.32 -9.60
C VAL A 378 -15.15 -9.16 -10.13
N PHE A 379 -14.98 -7.95 -9.58
CA PHE A 379 -15.64 -6.76 -10.08
C PHE A 379 -15.34 -6.49 -11.57
N TYR A 380 -14.07 -6.58 -11.98
CA TYR A 380 -13.67 -6.37 -13.39
C TYR A 380 -14.28 -7.41 -14.34
N ASN A 381 -14.31 -8.68 -13.93
CA ASN A 381 -14.92 -9.75 -14.70
C ASN A 381 -16.45 -9.57 -14.80
N MET A 382 -17.10 -9.15 -13.72
CA MET A 382 -18.53 -8.84 -13.75
C MET A 382 -18.86 -7.66 -14.64
N TYR A 383 -18.09 -6.58 -14.54
CA TYR A 383 -18.26 -5.42 -15.43
C TYR A 383 -18.13 -5.84 -16.90
N THR A 384 -17.11 -6.63 -17.25
CA THR A 384 -16.92 -7.09 -18.64
C THR A 384 -17.99 -8.08 -19.11
N ALA A 385 -18.46 -8.97 -18.25
CA ALA A 385 -19.55 -9.89 -18.57
C ALA A 385 -20.87 -9.13 -18.82
N LYS A 386 -21.23 -8.20 -17.93
CA LYS A 386 -22.45 -7.39 -18.05
C LYS A 386 -22.40 -6.44 -19.24
N LEU A 387 -21.24 -5.84 -19.50
CA LEU A 387 -21.01 -5.07 -20.74
C LEU A 387 -21.29 -5.92 -21.99
N ALA A 388 -20.74 -7.13 -22.04
CA ALA A 388 -20.98 -8.03 -23.18
C ALA A 388 -22.47 -8.39 -23.33
N GLU A 389 -23.16 -8.68 -22.22
CA GLU A 389 -24.61 -8.96 -22.21
C GLU A 389 -25.44 -7.80 -22.79
N ARG A 390 -25.15 -6.55 -22.40
CA ARG A 390 -25.80 -5.35 -22.97
C ARG A 390 -25.50 -5.15 -24.44
N LEU A 391 -24.27 -5.45 -24.88
CA LEU A 391 -23.87 -5.35 -26.28
C LEU A 391 -24.55 -6.44 -27.14
N TYR A 392 -24.62 -7.68 -26.67
CA TYR A 392 -25.29 -8.78 -27.39
C TYR A 392 -26.80 -8.54 -27.54
N SER A 393 -27.43 -8.01 -26.49
CA SER A 393 -28.85 -7.69 -26.50
C SER A 393 -29.17 -6.39 -27.26
N LEU A 394 -28.16 -5.68 -27.77
CA LEU A 394 -28.29 -4.35 -28.38
C LEU A 394 -28.96 -3.31 -27.47
N LYS A 395 -29.04 -3.58 -26.16
CA LYS A 395 -29.62 -2.71 -25.13
C LYS A 395 -28.51 -1.92 -24.42
N PHE A 396 -27.75 -1.13 -25.17
CA PHE A 396 -26.68 -0.30 -24.61
C PHE A 396 -26.78 1.17 -25.05
N ASP A 397 -26.31 2.07 -24.19
CA ASP A 397 -26.21 3.50 -24.49
C ASP A 397 -24.73 3.85 -24.72
N PRO A 398 -24.30 4.13 -25.97
CA PRO A 398 -22.90 4.38 -26.30
C PRO A 398 -22.29 5.54 -25.51
N ALA A 399 -23.08 6.57 -25.17
CA ALA A 399 -22.59 7.73 -24.44
C ALA A 399 -22.27 7.38 -22.98
N ILE A 400 -23.17 6.66 -22.32
CA ILE A 400 -23.00 6.24 -20.92
C ILE A 400 -21.85 5.24 -20.78
N GLU A 401 -21.72 4.30 -21.72
CA GLU A 401 -20.62 3.33 -21.70
C GLU A 401 -19.26 4.01 -21.85
N LYS A 402 -19.15 4.97 -22.78
CA LYS A 402 -17.93 5.75 -22.96
C LYS A 402 -17.57 6.53 -21.71
N GLU A 403 -18.55 7.20 -21.11
CA GLU A 403 -18.36 7.91 -19.83
C GLU A 403 -17.93 6.95 -18.71
N THR A 404 -18.50 5.74 -18.66
CA THR A 404 -18.16 4.73 -17.65
C THR A 404 -16.68 4.33 -17.72
N ILE A 405 -16.16 4.08 -18.93
CA ILE A 405 -14.76 3.69 -19.17
C ILE A 405 -13.77 4.84 -18.88
N VAL A 406 -14.20 6.07 -19.16
CA VAL A 406 -13.39 7.27 -18.89
C VAL A 406 -13.32 7.52 -17.39
N ASN A 407 -14.45 7.38 -16.69
CA ASN A 407 -14.59 7.77 -15.30
C ASN A 407 -14.18 6.68 -14.30
N LEU A 408 -14.19 5.40 -14.65
CA LEU A 408 -13.72 4.32 -13.77
C LEU A 408 -12.20 4.13 -13.84
N ASN A 409 -11.58 3.93 -12.68
CA ASN A 409 -10.18 3.57 -12.51
C ASN A 409 -9.92 2.11 -12.89
N LEU A 410 -10.05 1.79 -14.18
CA LEU A 410 -9.79 0.47 -14.72
C LEU A 410 -8.28 0.25 -14.96
N PRO A 411 -7.74 -0.95 -14.66
CA PRO A 411 -6.38 -1.31 -15.04
C PRO A 411 -6.18 -1.15 -16.55
N TRP A 412 -4.98 -0.72 -16.97
CA TRP A 412 -4.68 -0.48 -18.39
C TRP A 412 -5.03 -1.66 -19.30
N LEU A 413 -4.74 -2.89 -18.88
CA LEU A 413 -5.02 -4.09 -19.67
C LEU A 413 -6.54 -4.29 -19.88
N LEU A 414 -7.33 -4.05 -18.84
CA LEU A 414 -8.78 -4.13 -18.91
C LEU A 414 -9.35 -3.01 -19.78
N LYS A 415 -8.86 -1.79 -19.62
CA LYS A 415 -9.25 -0.65 -20.47
C LYS A 415 -8.97 -0.92 -21.94
N LYS A 416 -7.81 -1.52 -22.26
CA LYS A 416 -7.47 -1.96 -23.62
C LYS A 416 -8.44 -3.04 -24.14
N LYS A 417 -8.78 -4.03 -23.31
CA LYS A 417 -9.75 -5.09 -23.64
C LYS A 417 -11.14 -4.50 -23.94
N VAL A 418 -11.62 -3.61 -23.08
CA VAL A 418 -12.92 -2.94 -23.23
C VAL A 418 -12.95 -2.04 -24.47
N ASN A 419 -11.91 -1.24 -24.72
CA ASN A 419 -11.82 -0.45 -25.95
C ASN A 419 -11.85 -1.34 -27.20
N LYS A 420 -11.17 -2.49 -27.16
CA LYS A 420 -11.20 -3.46 -28.26
C LYS A 420 -12.59 -4.05 -28.50
N ILE A 421 -13.38 -4.26 -27.44
CA ILE A 421 -14.79 -4.65 -27.54
C ILE A 421 -15.60 -3.58 -28.30
N PHE A 422 -15.39 -2.29 -28.02
CA PHE A 422 -16.05 -1.22 -28.79
C PHE A 422 -15.58 -1.15 -30.24
N ASP A 423 -14.28 -1.33 -30.50
CA ASP A 423 -13.76 -1.39 -31.87
C ASP A 423 -14.41 -2.54 -32.67
N ASP A 424 -14.63 -3.68 -32.02
CA ASP A 424 -15.32 -4.84 -32.61
C ASP A 424 -16.80 -4.52 -32.92
N MET A 425 -17.48 -3.71 -32.10
CA MET A 425 -18.85 -3.26 -32.38
C MET A 425 -18.92 -2.28 -33.55
N VAL A 426 -17.95 -1.38 -33.67
CA VAL A 426 -17.83 -0.48 -34.83
C VAL A 426 -17.59 -1.31 -36.09
N GLN A 427 -16.66 -2.28 -36.04
CA GLN A 427 -16.43 -3.21 -37.14
C GLN A 427 -17.71 -3.98 -37.50
N SER A 428 -18.43 -4.51 -36.50
CA SER A 428 -19.69 -5.22 -36.71
C SER A 428 -20.69 -4.36 -37.45
N THR A 429 -20.84 -3.10 -37.06
CA THR A 429 -21.74 -2.16 -37.74
C THR A 429 -21.38 -1.97 -39.21
N THR A 430 -20.09 -1.77 -39.51
CA THR A 430 -19.60 -1.64 -40.89
C THR A 430 -19.84 -2.90 -41.72
N GLU A 431 -19.57 -4.09 -41.18
CA GLU A 431 -19.81 -5.34 -41.94
C GLU A 431 -21.30 -5.60 -42.16
N ASN A 432 -22.17 -5.26 -41.19
CA ASN A 432 -23.62 -5.34 -41.39
C ASN A 432 -24.13 -4.35 -42.44
N GLU A 433 -23.59 -3.13 -42.50
CA GLU A 433 -23.93 -2.16 -43.54
C GLU A 433 -23.54 -2.66 -44.94
N LEU A 434 -22.35 -3.27 -45.07
CA LEU A 434 -21.93 -3.90 -46.33
C LEU A 434 -22.81 -5.09 -46.70
N PHE A 435 -23.16 -5.93 -45.72
CA PHE A 435 -24.04 -7.07 -45.94
C PHE A 435 -25.45 -6.61 -46.35
N LYS A 436 -25.96 -5.55 -45.74
CA LYS A 436 -27.22 -4.90 -46.14
C LYS A 436 -27.16 -4.36 -47.57
N GLN A 437 -26.05 -3.75 -47.99
CA GLN A 437 -25.89 -3.24 -49.37
C GLN A 437 -25.85 -4.36 -50.40
N ALA A 438 -25.27 -5.51 -50.06
CA ALA A 438 -25.12 -6.64 -50.97
C ALA A 438 -26.34 -7.57 -51.03
N TYR A 439 -27.06 -7.74 -49.91
CA TYR A 439 -28.09 -8.79 -49.76
C TYR A 439 -29.41 -8.30 -49.14
N GLY A 440 -29.48 -7.08 -48.61
CA GLY A 440 -30.63 -6.59 -47.86
C GLY A 440 -31.68 -5.85 -48.70
N ALA A 441 -32.95 -6.03 -48.33
CA ALA A 441 -33.99 -5.02 -48.57
C ALA A 441 -33.86 -3.89 -47.51
N ALA A 442 -34.74 -2.88 -47.56
CA ALA A 442 -34.74 -1.78 -46.58
C ALA A 442 -34.76 -2.32 -45.13
N HIS A 443 -34.01 -1.69 -44.21
CA HIS A 443 -33.99 -1.99 -42.76
C HIS A 443 -33.44 -3.38 -42.32
N PHE A 444 -32.38 -3.91 -42.95
CA PHE A 444 -31.74 -5.20 -42.57
C PHE A 444 -32.67 -6.41 -42.69
N ARG A 445 -33.66 -6.33 -43.58
CA ARG A 445 -34.56 -7.43 -43.89
C ARG A 445 -34.01 -8.23 -45.06
N TYR A 446 -33.80 -9.53 -44.85
CA TYR A 446 -33.27 -10.44 -45.85
C TYR A 446 -34.39 -11.33 -46.36
N LEU A 447 -34.52 -11.37 -47.69
CA LEU A 447 -35.48 -12.23 -48.38
C LEU A 447 -34.92 -13.64 -48.42
N THR A 448 -35.64 -14.56 -47.78
CA THR A 448 -35.37 -16.00 -47.87
C THR A 448 -35.80 -16.55 -49.23
N SER A 449 -35.37 -17.77 -49.56
CA SER A 449 -35.79 -18.48 -50.78
C SER A 449 -37.31 -18.63 -50.91
N ASN A 450 -38.04 -18.53 -49.79
CA ASN A 450 -39.49 -18.66 -49.71
C ASN A 450 -40.21 -17.29 -49.68
N SER A 451 -39.51 -16.19 -49.96
CA SER A 451 -40.03 -14.80 -49.90
C SER A 451 -40.41 -14.29 -48.51
N ASN A 452 -40.00 -14.97 -47.43
CA ASN A 452 -40.12 -14.44 -46.06
C ASN A 452 -39.02 -13.41 -45.78
N GLU A 453 -39.35 -12.34 -45.05
CA GLU A 453 -38.39 -11.32 -44.61
C GLU A 453 -37.89 -11.63 -43.19
N ILE A 454 -36.58 -11.79 -43.01
CA ILE A 454 -35.95 -11.99 -41.70
C ILE A 454 -35.05 -10.80 -41.38
N PHE A 455 -35.20 -10.19 -40.20
CA PHE A 455 -34.24 -9.22 -39.70
C PHE A 455 -32.98 -9.93 -39.23
N PHE A 456 -31.82 -9.53 -39.74
CA PHE A 456 -30.53 -10.13 -39.32
C PHE A 456 -29.48 -9.07 -39.03
N TYR A 457 -28.78 -9.27 -37.92
CA TYR A 457 -27.66 -8.45 -37.48
C TYR A 457 -26.57 -9.35 -36.85
N GLY A 458 -25.38 -9.35 -37.44
CA GLY A 458 -24.25 -10.16 -36.97
C GLY A 458 -23.28 -9.37 -36.10
N ILE A 459 -22.98 -9.85 -34.90
CA ILE A 459 -21.92 -9.27 -34.04
C ILE A 459 -20.63 -10.06 -34.24
N ILE A 460 -19.59 -9.40 -34.74
CA ILE A 460 -18.27 -9.99 -34.98
C ILE A 460 -17.40 -9.71 -33.77
N THR A 461 -17.03 -10.77 -33.05
CA THR A 461 -16.23 -10.68 -31.82
C THR A 461 -14.82 -11.22 -32.05
N THR A 462 -13.82 -10.54 -31.48
CA THR A 462 -12.44 -11.06 -31.47
C THR A 462 -12.30 -12.13 -30.38
N ALA A 463 -11.86 -13.34 -30.77
CA ALA A 463 -11.58 -14.42 -29.84
C ALA A 463 -10.61 -13.99 -28.71
N CYS A 464 -10.85 -14.49 -27.50
CA CYS A 464 -10.11 -14.16 -26.27
C CYS A 464 -10.22 -12.70 -25.78
N VAL A 465 -10.88 -11.80 -26.52
CA VAL A 465 -11.21 -10.44 -26.06
C VAL A 465 -12.56 -10.42 -25.36
N TRP A 466 -13.54 -11.14 -25.90
CA TRP A 466 -14.88 -11.19 -25.33
C TRP A 466 -15.02 -12.31 -24.29
N PRO A 467 -15.89 -12.15 -23.27
CA PRO A 467 -16.15 -13.18 -22.27
C PRO A 467 -17.09 -14.28 -22.82
N ILE A 468 -16.73 -14.89 -23.96
CA ILE A 468 -17.50 -15.94 -24.61
C ILE A 468 -16.98 -17.30 -24.14
N SER A 469 -17.87 -18.16 -23.65
CA SER A 469 -17.53 -19.54 -23.28
C SER A 469 -17.40 -20.42 -24.53
N GLU A 470 -16.55 -21.45 -24.48
CA GLU A 470 -16.47 -22.44 -25.58
C GLU A 470 -17.81 -23.18 -25.77
N GLU A 471 -18.59 -23.36 -24.71
CA GLU A 471 -19.93 -23.94 -24.76
C GLU A 471 -20.94 -23.09 -25.53
N ALA A 472 -20.67 -21.81 -25.74
CA ALA A 472 -21.50 -20.96 -26.59
C ALA A 472 -21.28 -21.27 -28.08
N ILE A 473 -20.13 -21.85 -28.44
CA ILE A 473 -19.77 -22.25 -29.79
C ILE A 473 -20.22 -23.71 -29.97
N GLN A 474 -21.52 -23.88 -30.20
CA GLN A 474 -22.10 -25.18 -30.52
C GLN A 474 -22.17 -25.37 -32.04
N THR A 475 -22.38 -26.61 -32.48
CA THR A 475 -22.59 -26.91 -33.90
C THR A 475 -24.02 -27.35 -34.08
N THR A 476 -24.94 -26.39 -33.95
CA THR A 476 -26.38 -26.65 -34.06
C THR A 476 -26.78 -26.63 -35.52
N ARG A 477 -27.68 -27.53 -35.92
CA ARG A 477 -28.27 -27.49 -37.26
C ARG A 477 -29.45 -26.54 -37.27
N PHE A 478 -29.44 -25.59 -38.19
CA PHE A 478 -30.51 -24.59 -38.32
C PHE A 478 -31.40 -24.87 -39.53
N PRO A 479 -32.64 -24.33 -39.54
CA PRO A 479 -33.48 -24.35 -40.73
C PRO A 479 -32.78 -23.71 -41.93
N ALA A 480 -33.10 -24.18 -43.14
CA ALA A 480 -32.41 -23.77 -44.37
C ALA A 480 -32.43 -22.25 -44.59
N GLU A 481 -33.52 -21.57 -44.19
CA GLU A 481 -33.63 -20.12 -44.27
C GLU A 481 -32.54 -19.42 -43.44
N ILE A 482 -32.37 -19.83 -42.19
CA ILE A 482 -31.38 -19.26 -41.28
C ILE A 482 -29.96 -19.64 -41.73
N ASP A 483 -29.73 -20.91 -42.06
CA ASP A 483 -28.42 -21.42 -42.49
C ASP A 483 -27.93 -20.71 -43.76
N SER A 484 -28.84 -20.37 -44.68
CA SER A 484 -28.51 -19.61 -45.89
C SER A 484 -28.00 -18.19 -45.58
N ILE A 485 -28.63 -17.49 -44.61
CA ILE A 485 -28.23 -16.14 -44.19
C ILE A 485 -26.89 -16.19 -43.47
N LEU A 486 -26.71 -17.12 -42.53
CA LEU A 486 -25.45 -17.32 -41.81
C LEU A 486 -24.30 -17.63 -42.75
N THR A 487 -24.54 -18.49 -43.75
CA THR A 487 -23.54 -18.86 -44.78
C THR A 487 -23.21 -17.69 -45.68
N ALA A 488 -24.21 -16.91 -46.13
CA ALA A 488 -23.99 -15.72 -46.96
C ALA A 488 -23.17 -14.67 -46.23
N PHE A 489 -23.50 -14.38 -44.96
CA PHE A 489 -22.74 -13.44 -44.14
C PHE A 489 -21.30 -13.92 -43.91
N SER A 490 -21.14 -15.20 -43.55
CA SER A 490 -19.81 -15.81 -43.34
C SER A 490 -18.95 -15.75 -44.61
N GLY A 491 -19.55 -16.02 -45.78
CA GLY A 491 -18.89 -15.96 -47.07
C GLY A 491 -18.41 -14.56 -47.41
N GLN A 492 -19.27 -13.54 -47.25
CA GLN A 492 -18.88 -12.14 -47.46
C GLN A 492 -17.73 -11.73 -46.54
N TYR A 493 -17.83 -12.05 -45.26
CA TYR A 493 -16.80 -11.69 -44.28
C TYR A 493 -15.46 -12.35 -44.59
N LEU A 494 -15.45 -13.65 -44.90
CA LEU A 494 -14.24 -14.40 -45.20
C LEU A 494 -13.64 -14.04 -46.56
N ALA A 495 -14.45 -13.62 -47.54
CA ALA A 495 -13.93 -13.09 -48.81
C ALA A 495 -13.09 -11.83 -48.61
N LYS A 496 -13.52 -10.93 -47.71
CA LYS A 496 -12.77 -9.72 -47.32
C LYS A 496 -11.61 -10.03 -46.37
N HIS A 497 -11.76 -11.03 -45.51
CA HIS A 497 -10.81 -11.40 -44.46
C HIS A 497 -10.30 -12.84 -44.57
N ALA A 498 -9.72 -13.18 -45.73
CA ALA A 498 -9.35 -14.56 -46.11
C ALA A 498 -8.40 -15.31 -45.15
N ARG A 499 -7.70 -14.63 -44.25
CA ARG A 499 -6.80 -15.24 -43.26
C ARG A 499 -7.45 -15.52 -41.91
N ARG A 500 -8.74 -15.17 -41.73
CA ARG A 500 -9.48 -15.37 -40.48
C ARG A 500 -10.28 -16.66 -40.52
N ARG A 501 -10.60 -17.18 -39.34
CA ARG A 501 -11.60 -18.23 -39.14
C ARG A 501 -12.79 -17.61 -38.43
N LEU A 502 -13.98 -18.01 -38.81
CA LEU A 502 -15.23 -17.56 -38.21
C LEU A 502 -15.93 -18.78 -37.59
N ALA A 503 -16.49 -18.60 -36.40
CA ALA A 503 -17.34 -19.56 -35.74
C ALA A 503 -18.54 -18.82 -35.17
N TRP A 504 -19.72 -19.42 -35.25
CA TRP A 504 -20.94 -18.87 -34.68
C TRP A 504 -21.05 -19.26 -33.21
N ALA A 505 -21.44 -18.30 -32.38
CA ALA A 505 -21.74 -18.53 -30.98
C ALA A 505 -23.24 -18.79 -30.83
N ASP A 506 -23.71 -19.92 -31.39
CA ASP A 506 -25.12 -20.31 -31.51
C ASP A 506 -25.96 -20.06 -30.24
N ALA A 507 -25.39 -20.36 -29.06
CA ALA A 507 -26.12 -20.24 -27.81
C ALA A 507 -26.27 -18.79 -27.31
N LEU A 508 -25.46 -17.85 -27.81
CA LEU A 508 -25.54 -16.41 -27.52
C LEU A 508 -26.38 -15.65 -28.56
N SER A 509 -26.62 -16.24 -29.73
CA SER A 509 -27.48 -15.66 -30.76
C SER A 509 -28.92 -15.64 -30.29
N VAL A 510 -29.60 -14.50 -30.42
CA VAL A 510 -31.01 -14.30 -30.05
C VAL A 510 -31.85 -14.20 -31.31
N ILE A 511 -33.03 -14.80 -31.28
CA ILE A 511 -34.06 -14.71 -32.32
C ILE A 511 -35.40 -14.35 -31.69
N GLU A 512 -36.17 -13.52 -32.38
CA GLU A 512 -37.54 -13.16 -32.02
C GLU A 512 -38.47 -13.75 -33.07
N VAL A 513 -39.43 -14.56 -32.61
CA VAL A 513 -40.39 -15.27 -33.48
C VAL A 513 -41.81 -15.01 -33.03
N GLU A 514 -42.72 -14.90 -33.98
CA GLU A 514 -44.15 -14.81 -33.72
C GLU A 514 -44.75 -16.22 -33.75
N ILE A 515 -45.23 -16.70 -32.61
CA ILE A 515 -45.95 -17.98 -32.51
C ILE A 515 -47.44 -17.70 -32.58
N THR A 516 -48.10 -18.19 -33.63
CA THR A 516 -49.54 -18.02 -33.82
C THR A 516 -50.29 -19.27 -33.35
N THR A 517 -51.15 -19.10 -32.35
CA THR A 517 -52.12 -20.09 -31.88
C THR A 517 -53.52 -19.49 -31.99
N ASP A 518 -54.37 -19.60 -30.96
CA ASP A 518 -55.59 -18.80 -30.80
C ASP A 518 -55.27 -17.29 -30.58
N LYS A 519 -54.06 -16.99 -30.11
CA LYS A 519 -53.47 -15.66 -29.98
C LYS A 519 -52.05 -15.64 -30.57
N VAL A 520 -51.58 -14.45 -30.92
CA VAL A 520 -50.20 -14.22 -31.36
C VAL A 520 -49.33 -13.92 -30.15
N TYR A 521 -48.22 -14.65 -30.02
CA TYR A 521 -47.21 -14.44 -28.98
C TYR A 521 -45.86 -14.09 -29.61
N ASN A 522 -45.20 -13.06 -29.11
CA ASN A 522 -43.84 -12.71 -29.51
C ASN A 522 -42.87 -13.40 -28.56
N VAL A 523 -42.10 -14.36 -29.05
CA VAL A 523 -41.18 -15.14 -28.24
C VAL A 523 -39.74 -14.79 -28.62
N SER A 524 -39.00 -14.24 -27.66
CA SER A 524 -37.56 -14.01 -27.77
C SER A 524 -36.82 -15.18 -27.13
N MET A 525 -35.93 -15.85 -27.88
CA MET A 525 -35.20 -17.04 -27.43
C MET A 525 -33.81 -17.12 -28.06
N SER A 526 -32.95 -18.04 -27.61
CA SER A 526 -31.69 -18.28 -28.32
C SER A 526 -31.92 -19.03 -29.64
N LEU A 527 -31.00 -18.89 -30.59
CA LEU A 527 -31.09 -19.55 -31.89
C LEU A 527 -31.10 -21.09 -31.76
N THR A 528 -30.41 -21.62 -30.75
CA THR A 528 -30.46 -23.05 -30.40
C THR A 528 -31.83 -23.51 -29.90
N HIS A 529 -32.53 -22.68 -29.12
CA HIS A 529 -33.91 -22.98 -28.70
C HIS A 529 -34.85 -22.99 -29.90
N TYR A 530 -34.69 -22.04 -30.83
CA TYR A 530 -35.49 -21.98 -32.04
C TYR A 530 -35.30 -23.19 -32.95
N SER A 531 -34.05 -23.65 -33.15
CA SER A 531 -33.78 -24.88 -33.93
C SER A 531 -34.55 -26.09 -33.38
N VAL A 532 -34.53 -26.28 -32.06
CA VAL A 532 -35.26 -27.37 -31.41
C VAL A 532 -36.78 -27.20 -31.55
N LEU A 533 -37.29 -25.97 -31.40
CA LEU A 533 -38.70 -25.67 -31.57
C LEU A 533 -39.19 -25.97 -32.99
N ASP A 534 -38.45 -25.53 -34.01
CA ASP A 534 -38.76 -25.78 -35.44
C ASP A 534 -38.76 -27.27 -35.77
N ILE A 535 -37.81 -28.04 -35.21
CA ILE A 535 -37.78 -29.50 -35.36
C ILE A 535 -39.01 -30.15 -34.74
N VAL A 536 -39.41 -29.73 -33.52
CA VAL A 536 -40.58 -30.28 -32.84
C VAL A 536 -41.88 -29.92 -33.56
N GLU A 537 -41.95 -28.75 -34.19
CA GLU A 537 -43.10 -28.32 -35.00
C GLU A 537 -43.23 -29.17 -36.27
N LYS A 538 -42.13 -29.38 -37.01
CA LYS A 538 -42.14 -30.13 -38.28
C LYS A 538 -42.26 -31.64 -38.06
N ASN A 539 -41.53 -32.17 -37.07
CA ASN A 539 -41.39 -33.60 -36.81
C ASN A 539 -41.58 -33.92 -35.30
N PRO A 540 -42.82 -33.95 -34.78
CA PRO A 540 -43.08 -34.38 -33.41
C PRO A 540 -42.52 -35.79 -33.17
N GLY A 541 -41.76 -35.97 -32.08
CA GLY A 541 -40.98 -37.19 -31.91
C GLY A 541 -40.38 -37.38 -30.52
N VAL A 542 -39.64 -38.49 -30.36
CA VAL A 542 -38.88 -38.77 -29.13
C VAL A 542 -37.61 -37.92 -29.06
N LEU A 543 -37.12 -37.67 -27.85
CA LEU A 543 -35.96 -36.80 -27.59
C LEU A 543 -34.71 -37.19 -28.40
N ASP A 544 -34.43 -38.48 -28.55
CA ASP A 544 -33.28 -38.98 -29.32
C ASP A 544 -33.35 -38.55 -30.79
N HIS A 545 -34.54 -38.58 -31.39
CA HIS A 545 -34.75 -38.15 -32.77
C HIS A 545 -34.48 -36.65 -32.91
N ILE A 546 -35.08 -35.85 -32.04
CA ILE A 546 -34.92 -34.39 -32.01
C ILE A 546 -33.44 -34.01 -31.80
N SER A 547 -32.74 -34.71 -30.90
CA SER A 547 -31.31 -34.46 -30.64
C SER A 547 -30.44 -34.71 -31.86
N LYS A 548 -30.73 -35.79 -32.61
CA LYS A 548 -30.01 -36.14 -33.85
C LYS A 548 -30.27 -35.15 -34.98
N GLU A 549 -31.51 -34.67 -35.12
CA GLU A 549 -31.85 -33.65 -36.11
C GLU A 549 -31.22 -32.29 -35.77
N ALA A 550 -31.22 -31.89 -34.49
CA ALA A 550 -30.60 -30.65 -34.02
C ALA A 550 -29.06 -30.67 -34.06
N GLY A 551 -28.45 -31.86 -34.12
CA GLY A 551 -26.99 -32.03 -34.01
C GLY A 551 -26.45 -31.84 -32.59
N LEU A 552 -27.30 -32.00 -31.58
CA LEU A 552 -26.99 -31.77 -30.16
C LEU A 552 -26.96 -33.10 -29.38
N SER A 553 -26.34 -33.09 -28.20
CA SER A 553 -26.44 -34.22 -27.27
C SER A 553 -27.85 -34.31 -26.68
N THR A 554 -28.32 -35.52 -26.36
CA THR A 554 -29.63 -35.74 -25.73
C THR A 554 -29.84 -34.90 -24.46
N LYS A 555 -28.78 -34.75 -23.65
CA LYS A 555 -28.80 -33.93 -22.45
C LYS A 555 -28.96 -32.44 -22.76
N ALA A 556 -28.23 -31.93 -23.76
CA ALA A 556 -28.35 -30.54 -24.18
C ALA A 556 -29.75 -30.26 -24.76
N THR A 557 -30.27 -31.16 -25.59
CA THR A 557 -31.63 -31.07 -26.13
C THR A 557 -32.68 -31.10 -25.03
N ALA A 558 -32.56 -31.98 -24.01
CA ALA A 558 -33.48 -32.01 -22.88
C ALA A 558 -33.54 -30.67 -22.14
N ASN A 559 -32.37 -30.08 -21.87
CA ASN A 559 -32.27 -28.77 -21.19
C ASN A 559 -32.86 -27.63 -22.02
N LEU A 560 -32.78 -27.70 -23.36
CA LEU A 560 -33.39 -26.70 -24.26
C LEU A 560 -34.91 -26.88 -24.38
N ILE A 561 -35.41 -28.11 -24.25
CA ILE A 561 -36.85 -28.42 -24.30
C ILE A 561 -37.56 -28.07 -22.99
N GLU A 562 -36.87 -28.22 -21.86
CA GLU A 562 -37.44 -28.02 -20.52
C GLU A 562 -38.17 -26.66 -20.34
N PRO A 563 -37.61 -25.50 -20.74
CA PRO A 563 -38.31 -24.22 -20.66
C PRO A 563 -39.61 -24.19 -21.46
N PHE A 564 -39.64 -24.81 -22.64
CA PHE A 564 -40.85 -24.89 -23.47
C PHE A 564 -41.93 -25.77 -22.84
N VAL A 565 -41.54 -26.85 -22.16
CA VAL A 565 -42.47 -27.72 -21.44
C VAL A 565 -43.01 -27.04 -20.19
N GLN A 566 -42.16 -26.34 -19.43
CA GLN A 566 -42.57 -25.56 -18.25
C GLN A 566 -43.57 -24.46 -18.63
N LEU A 567 -43.32 -23.78 -19.76
CA LEU A 567 -44.24 -22.78 -20.32
C LEU A 567 -45.44 -23.41 -21.03
N SER A 568 -45.55 -24.74 -21.12
CA SER A 568 -46.63 -25.44 -21.84
C SER A 568 -46.74 -25.08 -23.33
N ILE A 569 -45.65 -24.62 -23.96
CA ILE A 569 -45.54 -24.41 -25.41
C ILE A 569 -45.36 -25.76 -26.11
N ILE A 570 -44.55 -26.65 -25.52
CA ILE A 570 -44.37 -28.04 -25.96
C ILE A 570 -45.04 -28.96 -24.93
N GLN A 571 -45.75 -29.98 -25.42
CA GLN A 571 -46.33 -31.05 -24.60
C GLN A 571 -45.60 -32.37 -24.86
N CYS A 572 -45.40 -33.17 -23.81
CA CYS A 572 -44.85 -34.52 -23.91
C CYS A 572 -45.95 -35.54 -23.57
N THR A 573 -46.34 -36.35 -24.55
CA THR A 573 -47.32 -37.43 -24.36
C THR A 573 -46.69 -38.76 -24.75
N ASN A 574 -46.66 -39.73 -23.81
CA ASN A 574 -46.01 -41.04 -24.01
C ASN A 574 -44.55 -40.95 -24.51
N GLY A 575 -43.81 -39.91 -24.10
CA GLY A 575 -42.42 -39.68 -24.53
C GLY A 575 -42.25 -39.01 -25.90
N ILE A 576 -43.35 -38.65 -26.55
CA ILE A 576 -43.38 -37.90 -27.82
C ILE A 576 -43.60 -36.42 -27.51
N TYR A 577 -42.65 -35.59 -27.90
CA TYR A 577 -42.71 -34.14 -27.80
C TYR A 577 -43.39 -33.57 -29.04
N GLY A 578 -44.36 -32.67 -28.84
CA GLY A 578 -45.06 -31.95 -29.90
C GLY A 578 -45.57 -30.59 -29.44
N ILE A 579 -45.90 -29.72 -30.39
CA ILE A 579 -46.45 -28.39 -30.09
C ILE A 579 -47.81 -28.51 -29.39
N ASN A 580 -48.02 -27.70 -28.35
CA ASN A 580 -49.31 -27.57 -27.69
C ASN A 580 -50.17 -26.54 -28.41
N SER A 581 -51.11 -27.01 -29.22
CA SER A 581 -52.05 -26.14 -29.95
C SER A 581 -53.03 -25.37 -29.05
N LYS A 582 -53.13 -25.72 -27.75
CA LYS A 582 -53.99 -25.06 -26.76
C LYS A 582 -53.21 -24.17 -25.78
N PHE A 583 -51.97 -23.82 -26.12
CA PHE A 583 -51.14 -22.97 -25.29
C PHE A 583 -51.79 -21.59 -25.05
N THR A 584 -51.86 -21.19 -23.79
CA THR A 584 -52.32 -19.84 -23.39
C THR A 584 -51.41 -19.27 -22.31
N SER A 585 -51.03 -18.00 -22.46
CA SER A 585 -50.24 -17.25 -21.47
C SER A 585 -50.92 -15.92 -21.13
N ALA A 586 -50.65 -15.41 -19.92
CA ALA A 586 -51.11 -14.09 -19.49
C ALA A 586 -50.37 -12.94 -20.20
N THR A 587 -49.15 -13.18 -20.68
CA THR A 587 -48.30 -12.20 -21.36
C THR A 587 -48.07 -12.58 -22.82
N GLU A 588 -48.25 -11.62 -23.73
CA GLU A 588 -48.04 -11.79 -25.17
C GLU A 588 -46.57 -11.82 -25.56
N ASN A 589 -45.71 -11.14 -24.79
CA ASN A 589 -44.26 -11.18 -24.96
C ASN A 589 -43.67 -12.21 -23.99
N ILE A 590 -42.98 -13.21 -24.51
CA ILE A 590 -42.36 -14.29 -23.74
C ILE A 590 -40.85 -14.26 -24.02
N THR A 591 -40.03 -14.40 -22.99
CA THR A 591 -38.58 -14.51 -23.15
C THR A 591 -38.12 -15.84 -22.59
N ILE A 592 -37.48 -16.65 -23.43
CA ILE A 592 -36.89 -17.94 -23.07
C ILE A 592 -35.39 -17.75 -23.05
N GLN A 593 -34.84 -17.61 -21.85
CA GLN A 593 -33.40 -17.53 -21.65
C GLN A 593 -32.83 -18.93 -21.49
N ALA A 594 -31.65 -19.18 -22.06
CA ALA A 594 -30.85 -20.31 -21.63
C ALA A 594 -30.59 -20.15 -20.12
N ALA A 595 -30.74 -21.23 -19.35
CA ALA A 595 -30.47 -21.23 -17.92
C ALA A 595 -29.14 -20.50 -17.66
N GLU A 596 -29.14 -19.52 -16.74
CA GLU A 596 -27.95 -18.72 -16.41
C GLU A 596 -26.77 -19.68 -16.33
N SER A 597 -25.81 -19.54 -17.24
CA SER A 597 -24.52 -20.20 -17.08
C SER A 597 -23.97 -19.60 -15.80
N THR A 598 -24.15 -20.30 -14.69
CA THR A 598 -23.51 -20.01 -13.41
C THR A 598 -22.13 -19.51 -13.74
N LEU A 599 -21.83 -18.26 -13.33
CA LEU A 599 -20.52 -17.63 -13.47
C LEU A 599 -19.47 -18.71 -13.20
N LYS A 600 -18.95 -19.32 -14.27
CA LYS A 600 -18.06 -20.46 -14.10
C LYS A 600 -16.86 -19.89 -13.41
N ARG A 601 -16.60 -20.37 -12.19
CA ARG A 601 -15.37 -20.10 -11.45
C ARG A 601 -14.23 -20.27 -12.45
N ILE A 602 -13.58 -19.14 -12.71
CA ILE A 602 -12.25 -18.87 -13.27
C ILE A 602 -11.59 -20.09 -13.92
N GLY A 603 -11.22 -19.95 -15.20
CA GLY A 603 -10.78 -21.02 -16.13
C GLY A 603 -9.81 -22.08 -15.61
N ASN A 604 -9.63 -23.15 -16.40
CA ASN A 604 -8.94 -24.39 -16.04
C ASN A 604 -7.75 -24.20 -15.05
N ARG A 605 -7.97 -24.61 -13.79
CA ARG A 605 -7.00 -24.52 -12.68
C ARG A 605 -5.66 -25.15 -13.03
N LYS A 606 -5.67 -26.26 -13.78
CA LYS A 606 -4.46 -26.93 -14.25
C LYS A 606 -3.60 -26.01 -15.12
N SER A 607 -4.19 -25.33 -16.10
CA SER A 607 -3.47 -24.39 -16.98
C SER A 607 -2.92 -23.20 -16.21
N TYR A 608 -3.66 -22.71 -15.22
CA TYR A 608 -3.19 -21.67 -14.31
C TYR A 608 -1.97 -22.14 -13.50
N TYR A 609 -2.06 -23.32 -12.87
CA TYR A 609 -0.94 -23.92 -12.14
C TYR A 609 0.28 -24.07 -13.02
N GLN A 610 0.11 -24.56 -14.25
CA GLN A 610 1.22 -24.70 -15.20
C GLN A 610 1.92 -23.36 -15.49
N ALA A 611 1.15 -22.32 -15.80
CA ALA A 611 1.70 -21.00 -16.07
C ALA A 611 2.41 -20.39 -14.85
N TRP A 612 1.83 -20.57 -13.66
CA TRP A 612 2.39 -20.06 -12.41
C TRP A 612 3.68 -20.78 -12.03
N ILE A 613 3.68 -22.13 -12.07
CA ILE A 613 4.84 -22.98 -11.76
C ILE A 613 5.99 -22.61 -12.69
N SER A 614 5.78 -22.58 -14.01
CA SER A 614 6.82 -22.23 -14.98
C SER A 614 7.37 -20.82 -14.77
N ARG A 615 6.51 -19.83 -14.47
CA ARG A 615 6.96 -18.45 -14.21
C ARG A 615 7.81 -18.36 -12.94
N LYS A 616 7.42 -19.06 -11.88
CA LYS A 616 8.15 -19.03 -10.60
C LYS A 616 9.45 -19.81 -10.67
N LEU A 617 9.44 -20.98 -11.28
CA LEU A 617 10.64 -21.78 -11.51
C LEU A 617 11.65 -21.06 -12.43
N LYS A 618 11.18 -20.35 -13.46
CA LYS A 618 12.06 -19.52 -14.30
C LYS A 618 12.74 -18.37 -13.53
N GLN A 619 12.13 -17.88 -12.44
CA GLN A 619 12.73 -16.86 -11.58
C GLN A 619 13.70 -17.44 -10.55
N MET A 620 13.41 -18.63 -10.02
CA MET A 620 14.14 -19.24 -8.89
C MET A 620 15.20 -20.26 -9.34
N GLY A 621 15.11 -20.78 -10.57
CA GLY A 621 15.98 -21.83 -11.11
C GLY A 621 15.64 -23.21 -10.53
N GLU A 622 15.91 -23.41 -9.25
CA GLU A 622 15.66 -24.65 -8.50
C GLU A 622 15.02 -24.33 -7.15
N CYS A 623 14.05 -25.13 -6.72
CA CYS A 623 13.43 -24.98 -5.41
C CYS A 623 12.92 -26.30 -4.81
N PRO A 624 12.79 -26.40 -3.48
CA PRO A 624 12.20 -27.57 -2.83
C PRO A 624 10.74 -27.80 -3.24
N LEU A 625 10.35 -29.07 -3.37
CA LEU A 625 9.00 -29.48 -3.84
C LEU A 625 7.87 -28.80 -3.04
N ASN A 626 8.01 -28.77 -1.71
CA ASN A 626 7.00 -28.20 -0.80
C ASN A 626 6.98 -26.66 -0.78
N ALA A 627 8.10 -26.02 -1.13
CA ALA A 627 8.19 -24.56 -1.11
C ALA A 627 7.29 -23.92 -2.18
N LEU A 628 7.16 -24.55 -3.36
CA LEU A 628 6.26 -24.09 -4.42
C LEU A 628 4.80 -24.21 -4.02
N SER A 629 4.38 -25.35 -3.48
CA SER A 629 3.00 -25.56 -3.02
C SER A 629 2.65 -24.61 -1.88
N ASP A 630 3.53 -24.45 -0.90
CA ASP A 630 3.30 -23.55 0.25
C ASP A 630 3.22 -22.09 -0.19
N THR A 631 4.07 -21.69 -1.14
CA THR A 631 4.04 -20.32 -1.69
C THR A 631 2.76 -20.09 -2.47
N LEU A 632 2.36 -21.04 -3.32
CA LEU A 632 1.13 -20.97 -4.11
C LEU A 632 -0.11 -20.96 -3.21
N GLN A 633 -0.14 -21.79 -2.17
CA GLN A 633 -1.21 -21.84 -1.18
C GLN A 633 -1.31 -20.53 -0.37
N LYS A 634 -0.18 -19.88 -0.08
CA LYS A 634 -0.16 -18.57 0.60
C LYS A 634 -0.51 -17.39 -0.33
N THR A 635 -0.31 -17.52 -1.64
CA THR A 635 -0.46 -16.40 -2.59
C THR A 635 -1.73 -16.45 -3.45
N HIS A 636 -2.40 -17.61 -3.58
CA HIS A 636 -3.44 -17.81 -4.60
C HIS A 636 -4.70 -18.57 -4.16
N THR A 637 -4.94 -18.75 -2.86
CA THR A 637 -6.20 -19.30 -2.29
C THR A 637 -7.46 -18.47 -2.61
N SER A 638 -7.29 -17.32 -3.23
CA SER A 638 -8.29 -16.30 -3.50
C SER A 638 -8.80 -16.28 -4.95
N ILE A 639 -8.18 -17.05 -5.87
CA ILE A 639 -8.62 -17.23 -7.28
C ILE A 639 -9.37 -18.55 -7.45
N PHE A 640 -8.94 -19.61 -6.76
CA PHE A 640 -9.63 -20.90 -6.67
C PHE A 640 -9.27 -21.58 -5.33
N GLU A 641 -10.14 -22.47 -4.84
CA GLU A 641 -9.81 -23.34 -3.72
C GLU A 641 -8.59 -24.21 -4.09
N TRP A 642 -7.60 -24.22 -3.20
CA TRP A 642 -6.40 -25.04 -3.35
C TRP A 642 -6.78 -26.50 -3.58
N ASN A 643 -6.38 -27.05 -4.74
CA ASN A 643 -6.59 -28.44 -5.08
C ASN A 643 -5.23 -29.10 -5.34
N VAL A 644 -4.79 -29.88 -4.35
CA VAL A 644 -3.50 -30.60 -4.38
C VAL A 644 -3.42 -31.54 -5.57
N GLN A 645 -4.53 -32.18 -5.95
CA GLN A 645 -4.56 -33.16 -7.03
C GLN A 645 -4.32 -32.50 -8.39
N GLU A 646 -5.06 -31.43 -8.70
CA GLU A 646 -4.89 -30.67 -9.94
C GLU A 646 -3.53 -29.96 -10.01
N TYR A 647 -3.00 -29.49 -8.89
CA TYR A 647 -1.63 -28.96 -8.81
C TYR A 647 -0.58 -30.03 -9.14
N SER A 648 -0.73 -31.23 -8.55
CA SER A 648 0.17 -32.35 -8.80
C SER A 648 0.10 -32.82 -10.25
N GLU A 649 -1.09 -32.83 -10.85
CA GLU A 649 -1.28 -33.13 -12.27
C GLU A 649 -0.70 -32.05 -13.20
N ALA A 650 -0.79 -30.77 -12.81
CA ALA A 650 -0.17 -29.68 -13.53
C ALA A 650 1.36 -29.81 -13.53
N LEU A 651 1.94 -30.13 -12.37
CA LEU A 651 3.38 -30.34 -12.19
C LEU A 651 3.88 -31.57 -12.95
N ARG A 652 3.19 -32.71 -12.85
CA ARG A 652 3.51 -33.91 -13.65
C ARG A 652 3.44 -33.61 -15.14
N SER A 653 2.38 -32.93 -15.59
CA SER A 653 2.27 -32.56 -17.00
C SER A 653 3.36 -31.59 -17.48
N LEU A 654 3.96 -30.79 -16.61
CA LEU A 654 5.14 -29.98 -16.97
C LEU A 654 6.41 -30.83 -17.06
N ASN A 655 6.56 -31.82 -16.17
CA ASN A 655 7.65 -32.79 -16.20
C ASN A 655 7.59 -33.69 -17.43
N ASP A 656 6.41 -34.20 -17.77
CA ASP A 656 6.17 -35.02 -18.97
C ASP A 656 6.45 -34.24 -20.27
N ARG A 657 6.30 -32.91 -20.24
CA ARG A 657 6.61 -31.99 -21.35
C ARG A 657 8.08 -31.56 -21.39
N GLY A 658 8.91 -32.01 -20.44
CA GLY A 658 10.32 -31.65 -20.36
C GLY A 658 10.60 -30.18 -20.00
N LEU A 659 9.62 -29.47 -19.44
CA LEU A 659 9.77 -28.05 -19.04
C LEU A 659 10.30 -27.91 -17.61
N VAL A 660 10.23 -28.98 -16.84
CA VAL A 660 10.60 -29.03 -15.43
C VAL A 660 11.15 -30.42 -15.15
N GLU A 661 12.16 -30.54 -14.30
CA GLU A 661 12.68 -31.81 -13.81
C GLU A 661 12.31 -31.94 -12.33
N ILE A 662 11.69 -33.07 -11.96
CA ILE A 662 11.36 -33.39 -10.57
C ILE A 662 12.38 -34.40 -10.06
N ALA A 663 13.27 -33.96 -9.16
CA ALA A 663 14.13 -34.81 -8.36
C ALA A 663 13.47 -35.06 -6.99
N ASP A 664 13.88 -36.12 -6.26
CA ASP A 664 13.21 -36.62 -5.05
C ASP A 664 12.86 -35.55 -3.99
N THR A 665 13.59 -34.43 -3.94
CA THR A 665 13.30 -33.32 -3.01
C THR A 665 13.25 -31.93 -3.66
N THR A 666 13.61 -31.79 -4.94
CA THR A 666 13.74 -30.50 -5.63
C THR A 666 13.09 -30.51 -7.01
N ILE A 667 12.63 -29.33 -7.42
CA ILE A 667 12.04 -29.08 -8.73
C ILE A 667 12.92 -28.06 -9.44
N LYS A 668 13.36 -28.38 -10.66
CA LYS A 668 14.25 -27.55 -11.45
C LYS A 668 13.60 -27.15 -12.77
N TYR A 669 13.75 -25.89 -13.16
CA TYR A 669 13.31 -25.42 -14.47
C TYR A 669 14.24 -25.95 -15.58
N LEU A 670 13.65 -26.51 -16.65
CA LEU A 670 14.38 -26.86 -17.86
C LEU A 670 13.99 -25.85 -18.96
N PRO A 671 14.97 -25.12 -19.54
CA PRO A 671 14.73 -24.04 -20.50
C PRO A 671 14.18 -24.50 -21.85
#